data_AF-A0A8H7EEV4-F1
#
_entry.id   AF-A0A8H7EEV4-F1
#
_cell.length_a   1.000
_cell.length_b   1.000
_cell.length_c   1.000
_cell.angle_alpha   90.00
_cell.angle_beta   90.00
_cell.angle_gamma   90.00
#
_symmetry.space_group_name_H-M   'P 1'
#
loop_
_entity.id
_entity.type
_entity.pdbx_description
1 polymer ?
#
loop_
_entity_poly.entity_id
_entity_poly.type
_entity_poly.pdbx_seq_one_letter_code
_entity_poly.pdbx_strand_id
1 'polypeptide(L)'
;MSTEAATDPSPRSEKSVSAQHPLSALSASELRNAAAIIKASWPAHTDVHFKVVTLQEPPKAEVLKYLEAEHSGKPVPSISRKAFVNYYIRNTSKFHEAVVDLTSGRVDSNILLGPFVHANGDGDEIVEIEKLVLADEKVQAEIAKLELPKGTVVISDPWIYGSDGVGDEDRLYQCFLYLRDPMNSSEADSNHYAMPLPISPVVSTESMRVIRVDLLPTGADNTIKSVEKYKIQPPNEYIPEAQTLRTDLKPLNVIQPEGASFQVEQQGTSSVISWQKWNFRVGFNQREGMVLYDVRYDNRSLFYRLSLSDMNIPYADPRHPFHKKSAFDLGDVGAGIMANNLKLGCDCLGSIYYLSAVLADNKGGVVEMPNVVCVHEQDAGIGFKHTNYRTGRAVVARNRELVLQSIITVSNYEYILAFIFNQAGEIDYEIRATGILSTQPIDEGVEVPFGTVVHPGVLAVHHQHIFSLRVDPMLDGYDNRLVYDEAFAMPRSDFNPHGTGYYVQETVVEKSGGYDIAYENNRTFKIQNPNVRNPVNGKPVAYKIQAPPFQKILSDKDSFNYKRAEFSDHNIYVVKHKDGELYAGGLYTNQSRGGSGVRSWAERNENVKDTDFVVYIQAGINHVPRIEDFPVMPCEIIKIHMKPVNFFDKNPALDVPPSEQAFNKSSLLSGTEELIIETLGRVGQVLNFRLVYDKETGRPKGFGFAEFADADAAASAVRNLNDYDLMGRKLRVDWSNESGSGDNAPSNRDQNAPPNMGMNGQQPAAPAPAQPSSTLGPLPPGVELPPNLTCPDAISRTLSTLPPDQLLDILSQMKGLVMTDPAKATELLRQAPQLAYAIFQSLLLLQLVDPQILTSLVETSAAPAPVAQAPPVQQVQQPPPQVARPPVNYPGYPPQVAPTPPVPQPYAQPPQQPQAPPTDQQALYAQVMALSQQQIDQLQPEYRAQILQIRQMTDWVSTTQLTPIARDLFEIMNNPDRRERAQNLKVEMFAHDLYSRHHLPEEEETWELLIQYLVEVTESEFISDSSGDGSDSDLDGLER
;
A
#
# COMPACT_ATOMS: atom_id res chain seq x y z
N MET A 1 -13.17 39.63 -46.95
CA MET A 1 -12.22 40.68 -47.38
C MET A 1 -12.46 41.91 -46.54
N SER A 2 -11.56 42.20 -45.60
CA SER A 2 -11.40 43.50 -44.90
C SER A 2 -10.27 43.35 -43.89
N THR A 3 -9.10 43.89 -44.22
CA THR A 3 -7.94 43.95 -43.31
C THR A 3 -8.06 45.16 -42.39
N GLU A 4 -7.58 45.10 -41.15
CA GLU A 4 -6.61 46.07 -40.61
C GLU A 4 -6.09 45.73 -39.20
N ALA A 5 -5.01 46.44 -38.84
CA ALA A 5 -4.15 46.36 -37.66
C ALA A 5 -4.73 45.83 -36.33
N ALA A 6 -4.02 44.86 -35.75
CA ALA A 6 -3.93 44.74 -34.30
C ALA A 6 -2.94 45.79 -33.76
N THR A 7 -3.27 46.45 -32.65
CA THR A 7 -2.39 47.42 -31.97
C THR A 7 -1.62 46.80 -30.81
N ASP A 8 -0.46 47.39 -30.52
CA ASP A 8 0.58 46.89 -29.64
C ASP A 8 0.14 46.81 -28.15
N PRO A 9 0.18 45.63 -27.50
CA PRO A 9 -0.05 45.51 -26.06
C PRO A 9 1.18 45.98 -25.28
N SER A 10 1.08 47.17 -24.67
CA SER A 10 2.16 47.77 -23.86
C SER A 10 2.74 46.79 -22.84
N PRO A 11 4.07 46.82 -22.59
CA PRO A 11 4.73 45.82 -21.77
C PRO A 11 4.12 45.76 -20.37
N ARG A 12 3.49 44.62 -20.04
CA ARG A 12 3.24 44.26 -18.65
C ARG A 12 4.57 44.28 -17.93
N SER A 13 4.65 44.96 -16.80
CA SER A 13 5.85 44.96 -15.97
C SER A 13 6.21 43.50 -15.64
N GLU A 14 7.42 43.09 -16.03
CA GLU A 14 8.00 41.85 -15.56
C GLU A 14 7.94 41.87 -14.03
N LYS A 15 7.17 40.95 -13.44
CA LYS A 15 7.32 40.69 -12.01
C LYS A 15 8.77 40.25 -11.83
N SER A 16 9.52 40.97 -11.01
CA SER A 16 10.88 40.59 -10.63
C SER A 16 10.90 39.11 -10.27
N VAL A 17 11.87 38.37 -10.82
CA VAL A 17 12.15 36.98 -10.42
C VAL A 17 12.11 36.92 -8.90
N SER A 18 11.19 36.14 -8.34
CA SER A 18 11.06 36.05 -6.88
C SER A 18 12.35 35.49 -6.32
N ALA A 19 12.82 36.09 -5.22
CA ALA A 19 14.02 35.59 -4.55
C ALA A 19 13.80 34.14 -4.13
N GLN A 20 14.61 33.23 -4.67
CA GLN A 20 14.51 31.80 -4.43
C GLN A 20 14.60 31.53 -2.92
N HIS A 21 13.59 30.87 -2.36
CA HIS A 21 13.48 30.65 -0.92
C HIS A 21 14.74 29.91 -0.38
N PRO A 22 15.30 30.29 0.78
CA PRO A 22 16.60 29.81 1.26
C PRO A 22 16.69 28.28 1.40
N LEU A 23 15.58 27.60 1.69
CA LEU A 23 15.47 26.13 1.79
C LEU A 23 15.03 25.42 0.48
N SER A 24 14.81 26.13 -0.64
CA SER A 24 14.56 25.46 -1.93
C SER A 24 15.82 24.72 -2.40
N ALA A 25 15.69 23.55 -3.03
CA ALA A 25 16.84 22.76 -3.51
C ALA A 25 17.74 23.57 -4.48
N LEU A 26 18.95 23.10 -4.78
CA LEU A 26 19.75 23.75 -5.82
C LEU A 26 19.12 23.54 -7.20
N SER A 27 19.01 24.61 -7.98
CA SER A 27 18.56 24.60 -9.36
C SER A 27 19.62 24.06 -10.31
N ALA A 28 19.20 23.65 -11.51
CA ALA A 28 20.10 23.13 -12.55
C ALA A 28 21.24 24.10 -12.96
N SER A 29 21.07 25.41 -12.73
CA SER A 29 22.13 26.42 -12.88
C SER A 29 23.04 26.50 -11.64
N GLU A 30 22.49 26.48 -10.43
CA GLU A 30 23.27 26.44 -9.18
C GLU A 30 24.17 25.19 -9.10
N LEU A 31 23.64 24.01 -9.45
CA LEU A 31 24.38 22.74 -9.48
C LEU A 31 25.59 22.80 -10.41
N ARG A 32 25.38 23.21 -11.67
CA ARG A 32 26.45 23.35 -12.67
C ARG A 32 27.47 24.42 -12.28
N ASN A 33 27.03 25.50 -11.63
CA ASN A 33 27.91 26.57 -11.15
C ASN A 33 28.80 26.09 -9.99
N ALA A 34 28.24 25.37 -9.01
CA ALA A 34 29.01 24.76 -7.92
C ALA A 34 30.11 23.84 -8.47
N ALA A 35 29.74 22.92 -9.38
CA ALA A 35 30.69 22.02 -10.02
C ALA A 35 31.74 22.75 -10.86
N ALA A 36 31.37 23.83 -11.58
CA ALA A 36 32.31 24.64 -12.35
C ALA A 36 33.33 25.37 -11.46
N ILE A 37 32.90 25.91 -10.31
CA ILE A 37 33.77 26.58 -9.34
C ILE A 37 34.76 25.59 -8.71
N ILE A 38 34.32 24.37 -8.37
CA ILE A 38 35.21 23.30 -7.88
C ILE A 38 36.20 22.88 -8.97
N LYS A 39 35.77 22.63 -10.21
CA LYS A 39 36.67 22.30 -11.33
C LYS A 39 37.71 23.40 -11.59
N ALA A 40 37.31 24.68 -11.50
CA ALA A 40 38.20 25.82 -11.67
C ALA A 40 39.21 26.01 -10.51
N SER A 41 39.02 25.31 -9.38
CA SER A 41 39.95 25.29 -8.25
C SER A 41 41.11 24.29 -8.43
N TRP A 42 41.05 23.46 -9.47
CA TRP A 42 42.07 22.45 -9.81
C TRP A 42 42.80 22.79 -11.12
N PRO A 43 43.99 22.22 -11.36
CA PRO A 43 44.67 22.34 -12.65
C PRO A 43 43.79 21.88 -13.82
N ALA A 44 43.93 22.54 -14.98
CA ALA A 44 43.22 22.15 -16.19
C ALA A 44 43.44 20.66 -16.52
N HIS A 45 42.36 19.98 -16.95
CA HIS A 45 42.31 18.54 -17.20
C HIS A 45 42.43 17.62 -15.97
N THR A 46 42.28 18.14 -14.74
CA THR A 46 42.03 17.28 -13.56
C THR A 46 40.65 16.61 -13.68
N ASP A 47 40.61 15.28 -13.61
CA ASP A 47 39.36 14.51 -13.59
C ASP A 47 38.75 14.53 -12.18
N VAL A 48 37.68 15.30 -12.04
CA VAL A 48 36.93 15.48 -10.79
C VAL A 48 35.67 14.62 -10.86
N HIS A 49 35.61 13.60 -10.03
CA HIS A 49 34.48 12.68 -9.90
C HIS A 49 33.60 13.16 -8.74
N PHE A 50 32.52 13.86 -9.06
CA PHE A 50 31.55 14.34 -8.06
C PHE A 50 30.75 13.17 -7.52
N LYS A 51 30.47 13.18 -6.21
CA LYS A 51 29.67 12.16 -5.53
C LYS A 51 28.39 12.75 -4.93
N VAL A 52 28.45 14.00 -4.45
CA VAL A 52 27.30 14.85 -4.11
C VAL A 52 27.57 16.30 -4.51
N VAL A 53 26.58 16.97 -5.09
CA VAL A 53 26.44 18.43 -5.10
C VAL A 53 25.01 18.71 -4.62
N THR A 54 24.84 19.37 -3.48
CA THR A 54 23.51 19.65 -2.92
C THR A 54 23.46 20.95 -2.14
N LEU A 55 22.27 21.36 -1.67
CA LEU A 55 22.12 22.55 -0.85
C LEU A 55 22.88 22.36 0.47
N GLN A 56 23.80 23.29 0.77
CA GLN A 56 24.20 23.50 2.16
C GLN A 56 23.06 24.28 2.81
N GLU A 57 22.24 23.62 3.64
CA GLU A 57 21.14 24.29 4.34
C GLU A 57 21.69 25.48 5.15
N PRO A 58 21.11 26.69 5.01
CA PRO A 58 21.56 27.85 5.77
C PRO A 58 21.27 27.68 7.27
N PRO A 59 22.03 28.35 8.16
CA PRO A 59 21.85 28.20 9.60
C PRO A 59 20.40 28.47 10.03
N LYS A 60 19.83 27.59 10.88
CA LYS A 60 18.43 27.69 11.35
C LYS A 60 18.15 29.09 11.91
N ALA A 61 19.10 29.65 12.68
CA ALA A 61 19.00 30.99 13.25
C ALA A 61 18.98 32.16 12.22
N GLU A 62 19.28 31.93 10.95
CA GLU A 62 19.05 32.87 9.85
C GLU A 62 17.71 32.59 9.16
N VAL A 63 17.40 31.33 8.88
CA VAL A 63 16.13 30.92 8.25
C VAL A 63 14.92 31.31 9.11
N LEU A 64 15.00 31.21 10.45
CA LEU A 64 13.92 31.66 11.33
C LEU A 64 13.62 33.16 11.22
N LYS A 65 14.64 33.99 10.94
CA LYS A 65 14.45 35.43 10.66
C LYS A 65 13.83 35.68 9.29
N TYR A 66 14.10 34.80 8.33
CA TYR A 66 13.44 34.81 7.02
C TYR A 66 11.96 34.45 7.15
N LEU A 67 11.65 33.31 7.79
CA LEU A 67 10.27 32.85 8.00
C LEU A 67 9.43 33.85 8.79
N GLU A 68 9.95 34.46 9.86
CA GLU A 68 9.25 35.53 10.59
C GLU A 68 8.95 36.74 9.70
N ALA A 69 9.87 37.14 8.81
CA ALA A 69 9.64 38.23 7.87
C ALA A 69 8.60 37.85 6.79
N GLU A 70 8.70 36.65 6.23
CA GLU A 70 7.80 36.09 5.20
C GLU A 70 6.35 36.01 5.72
N HIS A 71 6.12 35.35 6.86
CA HIS A 71 4.79 35.20 7.47
C HIS A 71 4.14 36.51 7.90
N SER A 72 4.95 37.52 8.24
CA SER A 72 4.44 38.84 8.63
C SER A 72 4.37 39.85 7.48
N GLY A 73 4.62 39.41 6.24
CA GLY A 73 4.56 40.26 5.04
C GLY A 73 5.61 41.38 5.00
N LYS A 74 6.69 41.24 5.76
CA LYS A 74 7.81 42.19 5.85
C LYS A 74 8.86 41.87 4.76
N PRO A 75 9.73 42.82 4.39
CA PRO A 75 10.88 42.53 3.53
C PRO A 75 11.76 41.44 4.15
N VAL A 76 11.93 40.33 3.43
CA VAL A 76 12.76 39.20 3.88
C VAL A 76 14.26 39.54 3.86
N PRO A 77 15.05 39.03 4.82
CA PRO A 77 16.51 39.16 4.80
C PRO A 77 17.10 38.38 3.62
N SER A 78 18.20 38.89 3.06
CA SER A 78 19.02 38.12 2.12
C SER A 78 19.88 37.11 2.90
N ILE A 79 19.89 35.86 2.43
CA ILE A 79 20.70 34.76 2.97
C ILE A 79 21.57 34.23 1.82
N SER A 80 22.85 33.97 2.06
CA SER A 80 23.74 33.47 1.01
C SER A 80 23.36 32.04 0.60
N ARG A 81 23.33 31.77 -0.71
CA ARG A 81 23.07 30.43 -1.25
C ARG A 81 24.40 29.68 -1.34
N LYS A 82 24.47 28.50 -0.72
CA LYS A 82 25.69 27.69 -0.65
C LYS A 82 25.42 26.26 -1.10
N ALA A 83 26.39 25.66 -1.78
CA ALA A 83 26.38 24.25 -2.14
C ALA A 83 27.35 23.48 -1.25
N PHE A 84 26.88 22.38 -0.65
CA PHE A 84 27.74 21.33 -0.12
C PHE A 84 28.15 20.42 -1.28
N VAL A 85 29.44 20.11 -1.37
CA VAL A 85 30.01 19.32 -2.47
C VAL A 85 30.98 18.29 -1.89
N ASN A 86 30.90 17.04 -2.33
CA ASN A 86 31.94 16.06 -2.07
C ASN A 86 32.33 15.32 -3.37
N TYR A 87 33.62 15.01 -3.51
CA TYR A 87 34.20 14.53 -4.76
C TYR A 87 35.55 13.83 -4.57
N TYR A 88 35.88 12.92 -5.50
CA TYR A 88 37.23 12.36 -5.65
C TYR A 88 37.98 13.06 -6.79
N ILE A 89 39.32 13.03 -6.72
CA ILE A 89 40.15 13.08 -7.93
C ILE A 89 40.22 11.66 -8.48
N ARG A 90 39.71 11.42 -9.69
CA ARG A 90 39.49 10.06 -10.23
C ARG A 90 40.78 9.22 -10.23
N ASN A 91 40.65 7.93 -9.93
CA ASN A 91 41.74 6.96 -9.80
C ASN A 91 42.77 7.31 -8.70
N THR A 92 42.31 7.91 -7.60
CA THR A 92 43.11 8.18 -6.38
C THR A 92 42.25 8.14 -5.12
N SER A 93 42.87 7.88 -3.96
CA SER A 93 42.29 8.03 -2.61
C SER A 93 41.78 9.43 -2.23
N LYS A 94 42.01 10.47 -3.06
CA LYS A 94 41.85 11.87 -2.65
C LYS A 94 40.40 12.33 -2.62
N PHE A 95 39.70 11.94 -1.56
CA PHE A 95 38.35 12.40 -1.25
C PHE A 95 38.37 13.82 -0.67
N HIS A 96 37.47 14.67 -1.15
CA HIS A 96 37.35 16.05 -0.68
C HIS A 96 35.91 16.39 -0.30
N GLU A 97 35.79 17.21 0.74
CA GLU A 97 34.58 17.96 1.12
C GLU A 97 34.80 19.44 0.79
N ALA A 98 33.79 20.13 0.26
CA ALA A 98 33.87 21.56 -0.03
C ALA A 98 32.52 22.26 0.13
N VAL A 99 32.56 23.53 0.52
CA VAL A 99 31.40 24.44 0.52
C VAL A 99 31.65 25.56 -0.49
N VAL A 100 30.73 25.72 -1.44
CA VAL A 100 30.76 26.77 -2.46
C VAL A 100 29.69 27.81 -2.15
N ASP A 101 30.10 29.05 -1.91
CA ASP A 101 29.21 30.20 -1.81
C ASP A 101 28.85 30.69 -3.23
N LEU A 102 27.63 30.36 -3.67
CA LEU A 102 27.12 30.63 -5.02
C LEU A 102 26.76 32.10 -5.22
N THR A 103 26.46 32.83 -4.14
CA THR A 103 26.13 34.26 -4.16
C THR A 103 27.36 35.13 -4.42
N SER A 104 28.54 34.73 -3.93
CA SER A 104 29.82 35.41 -4.18
C SER A 104 30.70 34.75 -5.26
N GLY A 105 30.36 33.53 -5.67
CA GLY A 105 31.09 32.75 -6.68
C GLY A 105 32.42 32.20 -6.17
N ARG A 106 32.48 31.73 -4.91
CA ARG A 106 33.72 31.37 -4.22
C ARG A 106 33.62 30.02 -3.52
N VAL A 107 34.78 29.42 -3.30
CA VAL A 107 34.95 28.27 -2.40
C VAL A 107 35.24 28.81 -1.00
N ASP A 108 34.35 28.54 -0.05
CA ASP A 108 34.52 28.91 1.37
C ASP A 108 35.43 27.91 2.09
N SER A 109 35.32 26.63 1.73
CA SER A 109 36.15 25.54 2.25
C SER A 109 36.35 24.47 1.18
N ASN A 110 37.50 23.80 1.22
CA ASN A 110 37.82 22.63 0.41
C ASN A 110 38.88 21.82 1.18
N ILE A 111 38.48 20.66 1.69
CA ILE A 111 39.19 19.88 2.70
C ILE A 111 39.47 18.50 2.13
N LEU A 112 40.73 18.10 2.07
CA LEU A 112 41.13 16.71 1.83
C LEU A 112 40.79 15.88 3.07
N LEU A 113 39.93 14.88 2.91
CA LEU A 113 39.50 14.01 4.00
C LEU A 113 40.54 12.91 4.31
N GLY A 114 40.43 12.33 5.51
CA GLY A 114 41.34 11.30 6.00
C GLY A 114 41.00 9.88 5.53
N PRO A 115 41.83 8.87 5.87
CA PRO A 115 41.48 7.46 5.68
C PRO A 115 40.23 7.09 6.49
N PHE A 116 39.55 6.01 6.08
CA PHE A 116 38.27 5.55 6.66
C PHE A 116 37.08 6.51 6.47
N VAL A 117 37.22 7.52 5.60
CA VAL A 117 36.13 8.44 5.23
C VAL A 117 35.89 8.30 3.72
N HIS A 118 34.74 7.76 3.34
CA HIS A 118 34.46 7.35 1.98
C HIS A 118 33.11 7.88 1.51
N ALA A 119 33.00 8.19 0.21
CA ALA A 119 31.73 8.62 -0.38
C ALA A 119 30.73 7.45 -0.55
N ASN A 120 29.46 7.81 -0.60
CA ASN A 120 28.36 7.02 -1.18
C ASN A 120 28.71 6.44 -2.58
N GLY A 121 27.99 5.41 -3.00
CA GLY A 121 28.02 4.93 -4.38
C GLY A 121 27.37 5.89 -5.38
N ASP A 122 27.64 5.69 -6.67
CA ASP A 122 26.85 6.26 -7.76
C ASP A 122 26.58 5.22 -8.86
N GLY A 123 25.49 5.37 -9.61
CA GLY A 123 25.03 4.34 -10.56
C GLY A 123 26.00 4.08 -11.73
N ASP A 124 26.69 5.12 -12.21
CA ASP A 124 27.73 5.00 -13.24
C ASP A 124 28.90 4.17 -12.72
N GLU A 125 29.35 4.43 -11.49
CA GLU A 125 30.42 3.69 -10.81
C GLU A 125 30.05 2.23 -10.58
N ILE A 126 28.82 1.94 -10.14
CA ILE A 126 28.31 0.57 -9.95
C ILE A 126 28.31 -0.20 -11.29
N VAL A 127 27.80 0.42 -12.35
CA VAL A 127 27.76 -0.16 -13.70
C VAL A 127 29.15 -0.30 -14.34
N GLU A 128 30.13 0.50 -13.94
CA GLU A 128 31.55 0.30 -14.32
C GLU A 128 32.18 -0.89 -13.57
N ILE A 129 31.86 -1.05 -12.27
CA ILE A 129 32.35 -2.15 -11.43
C ILE A 129 31.79 -3.50 -11.90
N GLU A 130 30.49 -3.62 -12.22
CA GLU A 130 29.89 -4.84 -12.78
C GLU A 130 30.66 -5.32 -14.02
N LYS A 131 30.83 -4.43 -15.00
CA LYS A 131 31.50 -4.74 -16.28
C LYS A 131 32.96 -5.12 -16.07
N LEU A 132 33.63 -4.50 -15.11
CA LEU A 132 35.01 -4.82 -14.75
C LEU A 132 35.11 -6.21 -14.11
N VAL A 133 34.20 -6.53 -13.19
CA VAL A 133 34.16 -7.83 -12.49
C VAL A 133 33.90 -8.97 -13.47
N LEU A 134 32.92 -8.82 -14.35
CA LEU A 134 32.58 -9.81 -15.36
C LEU A 134 33.67 -9.94 -16.46
N ALA A 135 34.62 -9.01 -16.55
CA ALA A 135 35.74 -9.05 -17.49
C ALA A 135 37.09 -9.54 -16.89
N ASP A 136 37.20 -9.70 -15.57
CA ASP A 136 38.47 -10.08 -14.92
C ASP A 136 38.82 -11.56 -15.12
N GLU A 137 40.07 -11.84 -15.48
CA GLU A 137 40.55 -13.19 -15.81
C GLU A 137 40.44 -14.18 -14.64
N LYS A 138 40.56 -13.73 -13.38
CA LYS A 138 40.43 -14.59 -12.19
C LYS A 138 38.95 -14.93 -11.96
N VAL A 139 38.07 -13.95 -12.10
CA VAL A 139 36.63 -14.13 -11.95
C VAL A 139 36.11 -15.09 -13.02
N GLN A 140 36.53 -14.91 -14.28
CA GLN A 140 36.24 -15.82 -15.38
C GLN A 140 36.83 -17.23 -15.15
N ALA A 141 38.01 -17.35 -14.53
CA ALA A 141 38.59 -18.65 -14.17
C ALA A 141 37.84 -19.39 -13.06
N GLU A 142 37.19 -18.69 -12.13
CA GLU A 142 36.27 -19.30 -11.15
C GLU A 142 34.92 -19.66 -11.80
N ILE A 143 34.33 -18.76 -12.59
CA ILE A 143 33.06 -19.02 -13.32
C ILE A 143 33.20 -20.23 -14.26
N ALA A 144 34.35 -20.41 -14.91
CA ALA A 144 34.59 -21.56 -15.80
C ALA A 144 34.45 -22.93 -15.11
N LYS A 145 34.67 -23.01 -13.78
CA LYS A 145 34.56 -24.27 -13.00
C LYS A 145 33.12 -24.71 -12.78
N LEU A 146 32.16 -23.79 -12.90
CA LEU A 146 30.73 -24.07 -12.80
C LEU A 146 30.21 -24.90 -13.99
N GLU A 147 30.95 -25.00 -15.10
CA GLU A 147 30.56 -25.67 -16.36
C GLU A 147 29.16 -25.25 -16.86
N LEU A 148 28.84 -23.95 -16.78
CA LEU A 148 27.54 -23.39 -17.13
C LEU A 148 27.12 -23.68 -18.58
N PRO A 149 25.81 -23.81 -18.88
CA PRO A 149 25.30 -23.94 -20.23
C PRO A 149 25.79 -22.82 -21.17
N LYS A 150 26.07 -23.17 -22.42
CA LYS A 150 26.47 -22.19 -23.44
C LYS A 150 25.33 -21.18 -23.68
N GLY A 151 25.58 -19.91 -23.34
CA GLY A 151 24.60 -18.83 -23.46
C GLY A 151 24.01 -18.37 -22.12
N THR A 152 24.39 -18.98 -21.00
CA THR A 152 24.07 -18.47 -19.66
C THR A 152 24.63 -17.06 -19.49
N VAL A 153 23.86 -16.19 -18.80
CA VAL A 153 24.28 -14.84 -18.43
C VAL A 153 24.54 -14.80 -16.93
N VAL A 154 25.74 -14.36 -16.55
CA VAL A 154 26.12 -14.10 -15.15
C VAL A 154 25.88 -12.63 -14.86
N ILE A 155 25.20 -12.34 -13.76
CA ILE A 155 24.94 -10.99 -13.22
C ILE A 155 25.87 -10.76 -12.03
N SER A 156 26.24 -9.51 -11.74
CA SER A 156 27.12 -9.13 -10.65
C SER A 156 26.61 -7.89 -9.92
N ASP A 157 25.98 -8.06 -8.74
CA ASP A 157 25.52 -6.96 -7.89
C ASP A 157 26.70 -6.38 -7.08
N PRO A 158 27.17 -5.15 -7.37
CA PRO A 158 28.29 -4.55 -6.65
C PRO A 158 27.78 -3.89 -5.36
N TRP A 159 27.91 -4.60 -4.23
CA TRP A 159 27.61 -4.04 -2.92
C TRP A 159 28.77 -3.21 -2.39
N ILE A 160 28.42 -2.11 -1.73
CA ILE A 160 29.29 -1.39 -0.79
C ILE A 160 29.93 -2.38 0.21
N TYR A 161 31.20 -2.18 0.56
CA TYR A 161 31.98 -3.23 1.24
C TYR A 161 31.50 -3.61 2.66
N GLY A 162 30.74 -2.73 3.31
CA GLY A 162 30.50 -2.78 4.76
C GLY A 162 31.75 -2.37 5.54
N SER A 163 31.93 -2.86 6.76
CA SER A 163 33.19 -2.73 7.49
C SER A 163 33.30 -3.79 8.60
N ASP A 164 34.48 -4.38 8.73
CA ASP A 164 34.87 -5.28 9.83
C ASP A 164 36.23 -4.92 10.45
N GLY A 165 36.92 -3.90 9.92
CA GLY A 165 38.26 -3.50 10.39
C GLY A 165 39.41 -4.27 9.76
N VAL A 166 39.15 -5.16 8.79
CA VAL A 166 40.17 -6.06 8.21
C VAL A 166 40.50 -5.67 6.78
N GLY A 167 41.50 -4.79 6.63
CA GLY A 167 42.02 -4.37 5.31
C GLY A 167 41.05 -3.46 4.54
N ASP A 168 40.19 -2.74 5.25
CA ASP A 168 39.19 -1.80 4.74
C ASP A 168 39.63 -0.32 4.87
N GLU A 169 40.93 -0.06 4.63
CA GLU A 169 41.54 1.28 4.53
C GLU A 169 41.21 2.00 3.21
N ASP A 170 41.31 1.27 2.08
CA ASP A 170 40.96 1.74 0.73
C ASP A 170 39.43 1.70 0.54
N ARG A 171 38.87 2.49 -0.38
CA ARG A 171 37.44 2.36 -0.77
C ARG A 171 37.21 1.10 -1.62
N LEU A 172 36.37 0.19 -1.14
CA LEU A 172 36.12 -1.14 -1.71
C LEU A 172 34.64 -1.38 -2.08
N TYR A 173 34.42 -2.38 -2.93
CA TYR A 173 33.12 -3.01 -3.19
C TYR A 173 33.25 -4.54 -3.09
N GLN A 174 32.22 -5.21 -2.57
CA GLN A 174 32.06 -6.66 -2.54
C GLN A 174 30.97 -7.02 -3.56
N CYS A 175 31.28 -7.79 -4.59
CA CYS A 175 30.34 -8.08 -5.68
C CYS A 175 29.74 -9.47 -5.48
N PHE A 176 28.42 -9.60 -5.48
CA PHE A 176 27.73 -10.89 -5.36
C PHE A 176 27.29 -11.35 -6.75
N LEU A 177 27.67 -12.58 -7.14
CA LEU A 177 27.39 -13.10 -8.47
C LEU A 177 26.13 -13.98 -8.48
N TYR A 178 25.37 -13.87 -9.57
CA TYR A 178 24.11 -14.58 -9.79
C TYR A 178 24.01 -15.09 -11.23
N LEU A 179 23.08 -15.99 -11.52
CA LEU A 179 22.68 -16.37 -12.87
C LEU A 179 21.30 -15.81 -13.19
N ARG A 180 21.15 -15.27 -14.40
CA ARG A 180 19.85 -15.27 -15.09
C ARG A 180 19.49 -16.70 -15.48
N ASP A 181 18.20 -17.05 -15.56
CA ASP A 181 17.76 -18.41 -15.97
C ASP A 181 18.54 -18.94 -17.19
N PRO A 182 19.36 -20.01 -17.04
CA PRO A 182 20.10 -20.61 -18.15
C PRO A 182 19.20 -21.20 -19.25
N MET A 183 17.92 -21.45 -18.95
CA MET A 183 16.94 -21.98 -19.91
C MET A 183 16.24 -20.88 -20.73
N ASN A 184 16.22 -19.63 -20.24
CA ASN A 184 15.63 -18.47 -20.89
C ASN A 184 16.54 -17.22 -20.79
N SER A 185 17.85 -17.36 -21.03
CA SER A 185 18.84 -16.30 -20.77
C SER A 185 18.69 -15.03 -21.64
N SER A 186 17.81 -15.07 -22.64
CA SER A 186 17.34 -13.92 -23.41
C SER A 186 16.40 -13.00 -22.64
N GLU A 187 15.71 -13.49 -21.62
CA GLU A 187 14.79 -12.67 -20.82
C GLU A 187 15.58 -11.68 -19.97
N ALA A 188 15.35 -10.38 -20.17
CA ALA A 188 16.16 -9.34 -19.54
C ALA A 188 15.90 -9.29 -18.03
N ASP A 189 14.63 -9.42 -17.65
CA ASP A 189 14.09 -9.14 -16.33
C ASP A 189 13.85 -10.42 -15.50
N SER A 190 14.52 -11.52 -15.87
CA SER A 190 14.49 -12.80 -15.14
C SER A 190 15.20 -12.69 -13.77
N ASN A 191 14.58 -13.28 -12.75
CA ASN A 191 14.94 -13.16 -11.34
C ASN A 191 16.26 -13.86 -11.00
N HIS A 192 17.37 -13.14 -11.17
CA HIS A 192 18.70 -13.67 -10.90
C HIS A 192 18.94 -13.99 -9.41
N TYR A 193 18.21 -13.35 -8.48
CA TYR A 193 18.25 -13.68 -7.05
C TYR A 193 17.78 -15.12 -6.74
N ALA A 194 17.11 -15.80 -7.69
CA ALA A 194 16.77 -17.22 -7.59
C ALA A 194 17.95 -18.17 -7.90
N MET A 195 19.10 -17.66 -8.36
CA MET A 195 20.28 -18.47 -8.73
C MET A 195 21.61 -17.81 -8.30
N PRO A 196 21.85 -17.63 -6.98
CA PRO A 196 23.12 -17.12 -6.45
C PRO A 196 24.30 -18.08 -6.71
N LEU A 197 25.50 -17.52 -6.93
CA LEU A 197 26.73 -18.27 -7.16
C LEU A 197 27.69 -18.20 -5.96
N PRO A 198 28.49 -19.24 -5.69
CA PRO A 198 29.43 -19.29 -4.56
C PRO A 198 30.73 -18.49 -4.78
N ILE A 199 30.66 -17.38 -5.51
CA ILE A 199 31.80 -16.57 -5.96
C ILE A 199 31.50 -15.10 -5.68
N SER A 200 32.39 -14.38 -4.99
CA SER A 200 32.25 -12.96 -4.69
C SER A 200 33.55 -12.17 -4.91
N PRO A 201 33.71 -11.53 -6.07
CA PRO A 201 34.86 -10.66 -6.37
C PRO A 201 34.87 -9.38 -5.53
N VAL A 202 36.07 -8.86 -5.23
CA VAL A 202 36.25 -7.62 -4.45
C VAL A 202 37.07 -6.62 -5.26
N VAL A 203 36.55 -5.40 -5.37
CA VAL A 203 37.10 -4.33 -6.21
C VAL A 203 37.56 -3.14 -5.37
N SER A 204 38.72 -2.58 -5.70
CA SER A 204 39.21 -1.28 -5.18
C SER A 204 38.81 -0.17 -6.15
N THR A 205 38.11 0.87 -5.67
CA THR A 205 37.69 1.99 -6.55
C THR A 205 38.81 2.99 -6.82
N GLU A 206 39.95 2.89 -6.13
CA GLU A 206 41.11 3.73 -6.38
C GLU A 206 41.91 3.24 -7.59
N SER A 207 42.04 1.92 -7.70
CA SER A 207 42.76 1.27 -8.80
C SER A 207 41.85 0.84 -9.95
N MET A 208 40.53 0.76 -9.69
CA MET A 208 39.50 0.15 -10.53
C MET A 208 39.94 -1.23 -11.03
N ARG A 209 40.06 -2.20 -10.10
CA ARG A 209 40.50 -3.59 -10.34
C ARG A 209 39.94 -4.58 -9.31
N VAL A 210 39.78 -5.84 -9.72
CA VAL A 210 39.54 -6.96 -8.81
C VAL A 210 40.83 -7.29 -8.03
N ILE A 211 40.83 -6.96 -6.74
CA ILE A 211 41.98 -7.18 -5.85
C ILE A 211 42.03 -8.63 -5.35
N ARG A 212 40.88 -9.24 -5.06
CA ARG A 212 40.72 -10.66 -4.68
C ARG A 212 39.37 -11.21 -5.14
N VAL A 213 39.22 -12.53 -5.13
CA VAL A 213 37.95 -13.22 -5.30
C VAL A 213 37.73 -14.06 -4.05
N ASP A 214 36.69 -13.74 -3.29
CA ASP A 214 36.26 -14.53 -2.14
C ASP A 214 35.36 -15.67 -2.68
N LEU A 215 35.55 -16.89 -2.19
CA LEU A 215 34.58 -17.97 -2.40
C LEU A 215 33.62 -18.00 -1.20
N LEU A 216 32.35 -18.32 -1.46
CA LEU A 216 31.29 -18.24 -0.46
C LEU A 216 31.02 -19.60 0.21
N PRO A 217 30.78 -19.64 1.53
CA PRO A 217 30.35 -20.86 2.21
C PRO A 217 28.90 -21.20 1.86
N THR A 218 28.66 -22.42 1.39
CA THR A 218 27.33 -22.95 1.06
C THR A 218 26.79 -23.93 2.10
N GLY A 219 27.64 -24.39 3.03
CA GLY A 219 27.24 -25.25 4.15
C GLY A 219 26.85 -24.45 5.40
N ALA A 220 26.48 -25.17 6.47
CA ALA A 220 26.03 -24.57 7.74
C ALA A 220 27.12 -23.83 8.54
N ASP A 221 28.38 -23.87 8.11
CA ASP A 221 29.52 -23.23 8.78
C ASP A 221 30.41 -22.44 7.80
N ASN A 222 31.59 -22.01 8.25
CA ASN A 222 32.56 -21.24 7.47
C ASN A 222 33.42 -22.08 6.50
N THR A 223 33.09 -23.35 6.27
CA THR A 223 33.89 -24.23 5.38
C THR A 223 33.74 -23.82 3.91
N ILE A 224 34.76 -23.16 3.40
CA ILE A 224 34.88 -22.83 1.97
C ILE A 224 35.21 -24.09 1.17
N LYS A 225 34.40 -24.36 0.14
CA LYS A 225 34.63 -25.42 -0.85
C LYS A 225 35.27 -24.84 -2.11
N SER A 226 35.90 -25.69 -2.92
CA SER A 226 36.23 -25.35 -4.30
C SER A 226 34.95 -25.17 -5.11
N VAL A 227 34.94 -24.25 -6.08
CA VAL A 227 33.84 -24.16 -7.06
C VAL A 227 33.77 -25.46 -7.85
N GLU A 228 32.59 -26.08 -7.83
CA GLU A 228 32.26 -27.31 -8.57
C GLU A 228 31.20 -27.01 -9.66
N LYS A 229 30.87 -28.03 -10.46
CA LYS A 229 29.83 -27.95 -11.51
C LYS A 229 28.49 -27.49 -10.92
N TYR A 230 27.92 -26.43 -11.47
CA TYR A 230 26.66 -25.87 -10.98
C TYR A 230 25.47 -26.79 -11.28
N LYS A 231 24.70 -27.13 -10.24
CA LYS A 231 23.39 -27.77 -10.37
C LYS A 231 22.35 -26.69 -10.68
N ILE A 232 21.88 -26.64 -11.93
CA ILE A 232 20.82 -25.72 -12.33
C ILE A 232 19.54 -26.08 -11.58
N GLN A 233 19.01 -25.10 -10.85
CA GLN A 233 17.73 -25.18 -10.15
C GLN A 233 16.62 -24.61 -11.05
N PRO A 234 15.33 -24.92 -10.80
CA PRO A 234 14.24 -24.27 -11.52
C PRO A 234 14.29 -22.73 -11.37
N PRO A 235 13.88 -21.93 -12.36
CA PRO A 235 13.70 -20.50 -12.18
C PRO A 235 12.52 -20.21 -11.24
N ASN A 236 12.51 -19.01 -10.64
CA ASN A 236 11.41 -18.54 -9.78
C ASN A 236 11.11 -17.08 -10.12
N GLU A 237 10.20 -16.89 -11.09
CA GLU A 237 10.03 -15.62 -11.80
C GLU A 237 8.87 -14.78 -11.26
N TYR A 238 9.11 -13.48 -11.04
CA TYR A 238 8.06 -12.53 -10.64
C TYR A 238 7.34 -11.88 -11.83
N ILE A 239 7.90 -11.94 -13.04
CA ILE A 239 7.36 -11.22 -14.21
C ILE A 239 5.98 -11.77 -14.64
N PRO A 240 5.02 -10.90 -15.03
CA PRO A 240 3.66 -11.32 -15.42
C PRO A 240 3.61 -12.38 -16.53
N GLU A 241 4.57 -12.35 -17.44
CA GLU A 241 4.73 -13.24 -18.60
C GLU A 241 5.00 -14.70 -18.18
N ALA A 242 5.56 -14.92 -16.99
CA ALA A 242 5.79 -16.25 -16.42
C ALA A 242 4.60 -16.78 -15.60
N GLN A 243 3.54 -15.98 -15.41
CA GLN A 243 2.51 -16.21 -14.40
C GLN A 243 1.10 -16.43 -14.96
N THR A 244 0.31 -17.26 -14.28
CA THR A 244 -1.13 -17.42 -14.60
C THR A 244 -1.96 -16.42 -13.81
N LEU A 245 -2.23 -15.27 -14.42
CA LEU A 245 -2.88 -14.12 -13.76
C LEU A 245 -4.37 -14.36 -13.46
N ARG A 246 -4.86 -13.72 -12.39
CA ARG A 246 -6.29 -13.74 -11.99
C ARG A 246 -7.15 -12.92 -12.95
N THR A 247 -8.37 -13.39 -13.23
CA THR A 247 -9.29 -12.78 -14.21
C THR A 247 -10.61 -12.27 -13.62
N ASP A 248 -10.76 -12.33 -12.30
CA ASP A 248 -11.98 -11.97 -11.55
C ASP A 248 -11.91 -10.59 -10.86
N LEU A 249 -10.73 -9.97 -10.84
CA LEU A 249 -10.49 -8.61 -10.34
C LEU A 249 -11.34 -7.58 -11.09
N LYS A 250 -12.15 -6.82 -10.36
CA LYS A 250 -13.02 -5.76 -10.90
C LYS A 250 -12.38 -4.38 -10.67
N PRO A 251 -12.52 -3.42 -11.61
CA PRO A 251 -11.98 -2.09 -11.43
C PRO A 251 -12.49 -1.37 -10.18
N LEU A 252 -11.57 -0.76 -9.43
CA LEU A 252 -11.85 0.14 -8.30
C LEU A 252 -11.36 1.55 -8.67
N ASN A 253 -12.28 2.43 -9.03
CA ASN A 253 -11.96 3.77 -9.52
C ASN A 253 -12.06 4.80 -8.38
N VAL A 254 -10.94 5.46 -8.06
CA VAL A 254 -10.90 6.63 -7.17
C VAL A 254 -10.98 7.89 -8.03
N ILE A 255 -12.02 8.70 -7.86
CA ILE A 255 -12.33 9.86 -8.73
C ILE A 255 -12.69 11.08 -7.87
N GLN A 256 -12.10 12.22 -8.19
CA GLN A 256 -12.47 13.52 -7.61
C GLN A 256 -13.06 14.42 -8.71
N PRO A 257 -14.40 14.50 -8.85
CA PRO A 257 -15.04 15.16 -9.99
C PRO A 257 -14.90 16.69 -10.01
N GLU A 258 -14.57 17.29 -8.86
CA GLU A 258 -14.37 18.73 -8.68
C GLU A 258 -12.88 19.10 -8.55
N GLY A 259 -11.97 18.14 -8.79
CA GLY A 259 -10.54 18.28 -8.54
C GLY A 259 -10.13 17.96 -7.09
N ALA A 260 -8.86 18.19 -6.78
CA ALA A 260 -8.31 17.91 -5.46
C ALA A 260 -8.45 19.10 -4.47
N SER A 261 -8.55 18.78 -3.18
CA SER A 261 -8.78 19.73 -2.08
C SER A 261 -7.49 20.42 -1.60
N PHE A 262 -6.34 20.06 -2.17
CA PHE A 262 -5.03 20.65 -1.86
C PHE A 262 -4.59 21.64 -2.95
N GLN A 263 -3.80 22.62 -2.56
CA GLN A 263 -3.15 23.58 -3.47
C GLN A 263 -1.64 23.42 -3.38
N VAL A 264 -0.97 23.55 -4.52
CA VAL A 264 0.49 23.48 -4.64
C VAL A 264 0.98 24.78 -5.31
N GLU A 265 1.80 25.56 -4.60
CA GLU A 265 2.47 26.73 -5.13
C GLU A 265 3.97 26.42 -5.33
N GLN A 266 4.42 26.37 -6.58
CA GLN A 266 5.84 26.13 -6.89
C GLN A 266 6.65 27.43 -6.70
N GLN A 267 7.66 27.39 -5.83
CA GLN A 267 8.54 28.50 -5.48
C GLN A 267 9.99 28.17 -5.87
N GLY A 268 10.22 28.15 -7.19
CA GLY A 268 11.46 27.69 -7.81
C GLY A 268 11.60 26.17 -7.72
N THR A 269 12.55 25.71 -6.90
CA THR A 269 12.91 24.31 -6.67
C THR A 269 12.38 23.75 -5.33
N SER A 270 11.39 24.41 -4.72
CA SER A 270 10.51 23.81 -3.69
C SER A 270 9.06 24.11 -4.03
N SER A 271 8.13 23.41 -3.39
CA SER A 271 6.70 23.69 -3.48
C SER A 271 6.12 23.89 -2.09
N VAL A 272 5.23 24.87 -1.94
CA VAL A 272 4.41 25.06 -0.74
C VAL A 272 3.07 24.37 -0.97
N ILE A 273 2.64 23.53 -0.03
CA ILE A 273 1.37 22.80 -0.09
C ILE A 273 0.44 23.35 0.99
N SER A 274 -0.83 23.55 0.62
CA SER A 274 -1.90 23.97 1.53
C SER A 274 -3.11 23.06 1.39
N TRP A 275 -3.60 22.48 2.49
CA TRP A 275 -4.71 21.53 2.51
C TRP A 275 -5.34 21.43 3.90
N GLN A 276 -6.66 21.59 4.03
CA GLN A 276 -7.41 21.35 5.28
C GLN A 276 -6.73 21.94 6.55
N LYS A 277 -6.38 23.24 6.49
CA LYS A 277 -5.63 24.03 7.49
C LYS A 277 -4.13 23.73 7.63
N TRP A 278 -3.61 22.64 7.06
CA TRP A 278 -2.17 22.42 6.94
C TRP A 278 -1.54 23.38 5.93
N ASN A 279 -0.33 23.84 6.23
CA ASN A 279 0.57 24.50 5.31
C ASN A 279 2.02 24.05 5.60
N PHE A 280 2.79 23.72 4.55
CA PHE A 280 4.20 23.33 4.68
C PHE A 280 4.94 23.43 3.34
N ARG A 281 6.27 23.48 3.38
CA ARG A 281 7.15 23.48 2.20
C ARG A 281 7.79 22.11 1.99
N VAL A 282 7.72 21.60 0.76
CA VAL A 282 8.41 20.38 0.33
C VAL A 282 9.69 20.74 -0.40
N GLY A 283 10.83 20.25 0.10
CA GLY A 283 12.11 20.24 -0.58
C GLY A 283 12.56 18.82 -0.93
N PHE A 284 13.64 18.71 -1.70
CA PHE A 284 14.22 17.42 -2.10
C PHE A 284 15.75 17.51 -2.13
N ASN A 285 16.45 16.49 -1.63
CA ASN A 285 17.92 16.38 -1.70
C ASN A 285 18.38 14.96 -2.05
N GLN A 286 19.67 14.79 -2.32
CA GLN A 286 20.23 13.53 -2.82
C GLN A 286 20.19 12.37 -1.81
N ARG A 287 20.32 12.65 -0.50
CA ARG A 287 20.45 11.64 0.56
C ARG A 287 19.12 11.23 1.17
N GLU A 288 18.34 12.19 1.63
CA GLU A 288 17.07 11.96 2.34
C GLU A 288 15.88 11.83 1.36
N GLY A 289 16.06 12.25 0.10
CA GLY A 289 14.95 12.42 -0.83
C GLY A 289 14.05 13.56 -0.37
N MET A 290 12.82 13.24 0.00
CA MET A 290 11.79 14.20 0.41
C MET A 290 12.04 14.75 1.83
N VAL A 291 12.06 16.09 1.95
CA VAL A 291 12.16 16.79 3.24
C VAL A 291 11.05 17.83 3.35
N LEU A 292 10.37 17.89 4.49
CA LEU A 292 9.34 18.89 4.77
C LEU A 292 9.90 19.98 5.70
N TYR A 293 9.53 21.23 5.46
CA TYR A 293 9.98 22.41 6.20
C TYR A 293 8.82 23.32 6.59
N ASP A 294 8.98 24.02 7.73
CA ASP A 294 7.99 24.89 8.38
C ASP A 294 6.57 24.33 8.28
N VAL A 295 6.34 23.22 8.98
CA VAL A 295 5.06 22.54 9.04
C VAL A 295 4.15 23.28 10.02
N ARG A 296 2.98 23.71 9.53
CA ARG A 296 2.00 24.51 10.26
C ARG A 296 0.61 23.90 10.16
N TYR A 297 -0.21 24.13 11.18
CA TYR A 297 -1.66 23.87 11.15
C TYR A 297 -2.40 25.11 11.65
N ASP A 298 -3.34 25.61 10.86
CA ASP A 298 -4.11 26.83 11.15
C ASP A 298 -3.21 28.01 11.54
N ASN A 299 -2.18 28.25 10.71
CA ASN A 299 -1.10 29.24 10.87
C ASN A 299 -0.15 29.05 12.08
N ARG A 300 -0.48 28.17 13.03
CA ARG A 300 0.39 27.81 14.17
C ARG A 300 1.49 26.85 13.73
N SER A 301 2.73 27.11 14.18
CA SER A 301 3.88 26.29 13.79
C SER A 301 3.96 25.01 14.63
N LEU A 302 4.45 23.93 14.00
CA LEU A 302 4.56 22.61 14.58
C LEU A 302 5.99 22.05 14.49
N PHE A 303 6.58 22.05 13.29
CA PHE A 303 7.90 21.47 13.04
C PHE A 303 8.70 22.34 12.07
N TYR A 304 9.95 22.63 12.38
CA TYR A 304 10.88 23.34 11.49
C TYR A 304 11.28 22.48 10.29
N ARG A 305 11.56 21.18 10.51
CA ARG A 305 12.05 20.21 9.51
C ARG A 305 11.63 18.78 9.88
N LEU A 306 11.16 18.00 8.90
CA LEU A 306 10.87 16.56 9.01
C LEU A 306 11.53 15.81 7.84
N SER A 307 12.21 14.70 8.13
CA SER A 307 12.82 13.82 7.12
C SER A 307 13.17 12.43 7.67
N LEU A 308 13.26 11.44 6.78
CA LEU A 308 14.02 10.23 7.09
C LEU A 308 15.51 10.58 7.10
N SER A 309 16.17 10.37 8.23
CA SER A 309 17.54 10.79 8.50
C SER A 309 18.58 9.78 8.01
N ASP A 310 18.28 8.50 8.24
CA ASP A 310 19.04 7.34 7.80
C ASP A 310 18.15 6.08 7.90
N MET A 311 18.61 5.02 7.25
CA MET A 311 18.22 3.64 7.58
C MET A 311 19.45 2.74 7.58
N ASN A 312 19.42 1.61 8.28
CA ASN A 312 20.49 0.61 8.32
C ASN A 312 19.92 -0.82 8.25
N ILE A 313 20.54 -1.66 7.43
CA ILE A 313 20.09 -3.03 7.15
C ILE A 313 21.21 -4.03 7.49
N PRO A 314 21.39 -4.41 8.77
CA PRO A 314 22.37 -5.40 9.20
C PRO A 314 21.82 -6.83 9.03
N TYR A 315 22.61 -7.69 8.38
CA TYR A 315 22.31 -9.12 8.18
C TYR A 315 22.95 -9.98 9.29
N ALA A 316 22.32 -11.09 9.62
CA ALA A 316 22.67 -11.96 10.75
C ALA A 316 23.61 -13.13 10.42
N ASP A 317 24.01 -13.30 9.15
CA ASP A 317 24.93 -14.38 8.76
C ASP A 317 26.36 -14.09 9.29
N PRO A 318 26.92 -14.95 10.17
CA PRO A 318 28.23 -14.74 10.76
C PRO A 318 29.40 -15.16 9.86
N ARG A 319 29.13 -15.68 8.65
CA ARG A 319 30.15 -16.26 7.76
C ARG A 319 30.75 -15.20 6.83
N HIS A 320 32.03 -15.33 6.51
CA HIS A 320 32.69 -14.41 5.57
C HIS A 320 32.18 -14.61 4.13
N PRO A 321 31.90 -13.55 3.34
CA PRO A 321 31.99 -12.12 3.64
C PRO A 321 30.67 -11.49 4.13
N PHE A 322 29.64 -12.31 4.36
CA PHE A 322 28.25 -11.89 4.58
C PHE A 322 28.06 -11.06 5.86
N HIS A 323 28.88 -11.27 6.89
CA HIS A 323 28.86 -10.50 8.14
C HIS A 323 29.02 -8.98 7.95
N LYS A 324 29.59 -8.56 6.81
CA LYS A 324 29.76 -7.15 6.43
C LYS A 324 28.52 -6.55 5.77
N LYS A 325 27.49 -7.33 5.41
CA LYS A 325 26.22 -6.80 4.87
C LYS A 325 25.50 -6.01 5.97
N SER A 326 25.82 -4.72 6.04
CA SER A 326 25.25 -3.71 6.93
C SER A 326 25.29 -2.37 6.21
N ALA A 327 24.38 -2.24 5.24
CA ALA A 327 24.22 -1.05 4.41
C ALA A 327 23.54 0.09 5.18
N PHE A 328 23.82 1.32 4.78
CA PHE A 328 23.07 2.52 5.19
C PHE A 328 22.45 3.16 3.95
N ASP A 329 21.30 2.68 3.47
CA ASP A 329 20.81 2.98 2.11
C ASP A 329 20.69 4.49 1.80
N LEU A 330 20.45 5.34 2.81
CA LEU A 330 20.49 6.79 2.67
C LEU A 330 21.93 7.35 2.60
N GLY A 331 22.81 7.00 3.54
CA GLY A 331 24.18 7.54 3.59
C GLY A 331 25.18 6.91 2.61
N ASP A 332 24.99 5.64 2.25
CA ASP A 332 25.86 4.86 1.38
C ASP A 332 25.43 4.91 -0.09
N VAL A 333 24.18 5.29 -0.39
CA VAL A 333 23.66 5.42 -1.77
C VAL A 333 22.90 6.74 -1.95
N GLY A 334 21.80 6.93 -1.23
CA GLY A 334 20.97 8.14 -1.24
C GLY A 334 19.55 7.90 -1.75
N ALA A 335 18.56 8.03 -0.86
CA ALA A 335 17.15 7.85 -1.19
C ALA A 335 16.67 8.83 -2.29
N GLY A 336 17.26 10.03 -2.38
CA GLY A 336 16.90 11.01 -3.40
C GLY A 336 17.36 10.66 -4.81
N ILE A 337 18.54 10.06 -4.97
CA ILE A 337 19.03 9.60 -6.29
C ILE A 337 18.43 8.25 -6.69
N MET A 338 18.00 7.45 -5.71
CA MET A 338 17.29 6.17 -5.90
C MET A 338 15.77 6.31 -6.06
N ALA A 339 15.23 7.54 -5.99
CA ALA A 339 13.81 7.79 -6.11
C ALA A 339 13.27 7.46 -7.51
N ASN A 340 12.20 6.65 -7.54
CA ASN A 340 11.53 6.18 -8.74
C ASN A 340 10.78 7.33 -9.47
N ASN A 341 10.62 7.17 -10.78
CA ASN A 341 9.83 8.08 -11.63
C ASN A 341 8.36 7.60 -11.67
N LEU A 342 7.59 7.97 -10.64
CA LEU A 342 6.25 7.43 -10.35
C LEU A 342 5.22 7.66 -11.48
N LYS A 343 4.27 6.73 -11.61
CA LYS A 343 3.28 6.60 -12.70
C LYS A 343 1.83 6.63 -12.20
N LEU A 344 0.99 7.33 -12.96
CA LEU A 344 -0.47 7.38 -12.74
C LEU A 344 -1.09 5.99 -12.82
N GLY A 345 -1.85 5.62 -11.78
CA GLY A 345 -2.65 4.39 -11.75
C GLY A 345 -1.86 3.11 -11.43
N CYS A 346 -0.54 3.20 -11.29
CA CYS A 346 0.30 2.12 -10.77
C CYS A 346 0.72 2.46 -9.34
N ASP A 347 1.63 3.41 -9.17
CA ASP A 347 2.27 3.70 -7.87
C ASP A 347 1.40 4.59 -6.97
N CYS A 348 0.62 5.48 -7.59
CA CYS A 348 -0.32 6.38 -6.91
C CYS A 348 -1.66 6.43 -7.66
N LEU A 349 -2.77 6.23 -6.93
CA LEU A 349 -4.11 6.04 -7.47
C LEU A 349 -5.07 7.17 -7.02
N GLY A 350 -5.76 7.78 -7.99
CA GLY A 350 -6.69 8.89 -7.77
C GLY A 350 -6.29 10.14 -8.55
N SER A 351 -6.57 11.32 -8.01
CA SER A 351 -6.16 12.61 -8.60
C SER A 351 -4.80 13.05 -8.05
N ILE A 352 -3.74 12.75 -8.82
CA ILE A 352 -2.35 12.90 -8.39
C ILE A 352 -1.73 14.20 -8.94
N TYR A 353 -0.98 14.91 -8.11
CA TYR A 353 -0.02 15.94 -8.49
C TYR A 353 1.39 15.42 -8.25
N TYR A 354 2.33 15.61 -9.18
CA TYR A 354 3.71 15.14 -9.04
C TYR A 354 4.68 16.30 -8.78
N LEU A 355 5.60 16.09 -7.85
CA LEU A 355 6.78 16.92 -7.67
C LEU A 355 7.97 16.24 -8.35
N SER A 356 8.77 17.05 -9.04
CA SER A 356 9.99 16.64 -9.73
C SER A 356 11.18 17.41 -9.15
N ALA A 357 12.36 16.80 -9.14
CA ALA A 357 13.59 17.38 -8.62
C ALA A 357 14.69 17.42 -9.68
N VAL A 358 15.80 18.10 -9.36
CA VAL A 358 17.05 18.03 -10.12
C VAL A 358 18.20 17.73 -9.17
N LEU A 359 19.07 16.81 -9.54
CA LEU A 359 20.26 16.41 -8.80
C LEU A 359 21.50 16.58 -9.69
N ALA A 360 22.71 16.47 -9.13
CA ALA A 360 23.93 16.48 -9.93
C ALA A 360 24.32 15.07 -10.38
N ASP A 361 24.89 14.97 -11.59
CA ASP A 361 25.58 13.77 -12.05
C ASP A 361 27.04 13.72 -11.56
N ASN A 362 27.70 12.58 -11.78
CA ASN A 362 29.07 12.34 -11.33
C ASN A 362 30.16 13.14 -12.07
N LYS A 363 29.80 13.85 -13.15
CA LYS A 363 30.64 14.86 -13.83
C LYS A 363 30.27 16.28 -13.40
N GLY A 364 29.33 16.48 -12.48
CA GLY A 364 28.84 17.80 -12.07
C GLY A 364 27.95 18.48 -13.11
N GLY A 365 27.29 17.71 -13.98
CA GLY A 365 26.14 18.16 -14.75
C GLY A 365 24.85 18.05 -13.93
N VAL A 366 23.75 17.59 -14.55
CA VAL A 366 22.41 17.56 -13.93
C VAL A 366 21.65 16.31 -14.37
N VAL A 367 21.09 15.60 -13.39
CA VAL A 367 20.09 14.55 -13.56
C VAL A 367 18.71 15.15 -13.30
N GLU A 368 17.83 15.10 -14.28
CA GLU A 368 16.42 15.44 -14.12
C GLU A 368 15.71 14.25 -13.44
N MET A 369 15.05 14.49 -12.31
CA MET A 369 14.37 13.47 -11.49
C MET A 369 12.85 13.70 -11.52
N PRO A 370 12.15 13.31 -12.61
CA PRO A 370 10.71 13.50 -12.74
C PRO A 370 9.91 12.61 -11.77
N ASN A 371 8.80 13.15 -11.25
CA ASN A 371 7.77 12.44 -10.49
C ASN A 371 8.24 11.76 -9.18
N VAL A 372 9.35 12.17 -8.59
CA VAL A 372 9.94 11.55 -7.38
C VAL A 372 9.09 11.65 -6.11
N VAL A 373 8.11 12.55 -6.05
CA VAL A 373 7.08 12.55 -5.00
C VAL A 373 5.71 12.69 -5.65
N CYS A 374 4.78 11.80 -5.31
CA CYS A 374 3.37 11.95 -5.65
C CYS A 374 2.61 12.57 -4.47
N VAL A 375 1.69 13.47 -4.78
CA VAL A 375 0.84 14.20 -3.83
C VAL A 375 -0.61 13.92 -4.21
N HIS A 376 -1.39 13.34 -3.30
CA HIS A 376 -2.82 13.10 -3.50
C HIS A 376 -3.58 13.11 -2.17
N GLU A 377 -4.90 13.13 -2.22
CA GLU A 377 -5.71 12.81 -1.04
C GLU A 377 -6.30 11.39 -1.14
N GLN A 378 -6.60 10.77 -0.01
CA GLN A 378 -7.21 9.45 0.09
C GLN A 378 -8.32 9.41 1.15
N ASP A 379 -9.27 8.50 1.00
CA ASP A 379 -10.27 8.22 2.02
C ASP A 379 -9.74 7.21 3.05
N ALA A 380 -9.79 7.57 4.32
CA ALA A 380 -9.30 6.76 5.43
C ALA A 380 -10.43 6.39 6.41
N GLY A 381 -11.65 6.14 5.90
CA GLY A 381 -12.75 5.62 6.69
C GLY A 381 -13.49 6.70 7.50
N ILE A 382 -13.57 6.55 8.82
CA ILE A 382 -14.35 7.43 9.71
C ILE A 382 -13.40 8.25 10.57
N GLY A 383 -13.47 9.59 10.47
CA GLY A 383 -12.70 10.51 11.31
C GLY A 383 -13.34 10.70 12.68
N PHE A 384 -14.67 10.82 12.74
CA PHE A 384 -15.43 10.69 13.99
C PHE A 384 -16.88 10.28 13.74
N LYS A 385 -17.51 9.63 14.72
CA LYS A 385 -18.93 9.30 14.73
C LYS A 385 -19.49 9.28 16.15
N HIS A 386 -20.69 9.80 16.34
CA HIS A 386 -21.49 9.60 17.55
C HIS A 386 -22.97 9.41 17.18
N THR A 387 -23.73 8.67 17.99
CA THR A 387 -25.18 8.52 17.83
C THR A 387 -25.85 8.65 19.20
N ASN A 388 -26.71 9.65 19.35
CA ASN A 388 -27.45 9.84 20.60
C ASN A 388 -28.70 8.94 20.58
N TYR A 389 -28.64 7.82 21.30
CA TYR A 389 -29.74 6.85 21.36
C TYR A 389 -31.09 7.44 21.80
N ARG A 390 -31.09 8.57 22.52
CA ARG A 390 -32.31 9.27 22.98
C ARG A 390 -33.07 9.98 21.87
N THR A 391 -32.42 10.23 20.73
CA THR A 391 -33.01 10.94 19.58
C THR A 391 -32.81 10.22 18.25
N GLY A 392 -32.09 9.09 18.23
CA GLY A 392 -31.65 8.39 17.01
C GLY A 392 -30.64 9.15 16.16
N ARG A 393 -30.35 10.43 16.45
CA ARG A 393 -29.51 11.27 15.59
C ARG A 393 -28.05 10.81 15.65
N ALA A 394 -27.54 10.39 14.49
CA ALA A 394 -26.12 10.26 14.24
C ALA A 394 -25.49 11.60 13.81
N VAL A 395 -24.20 11.76 14.11
CA VAL A 395 -23.30 12.72 13.50
C VAL A 395 -22.05 11.94 13.09
N VAL A 396 -21.56 12.14 11.87
CA VAL A 396 -20.41 11.42 11.32
C VAL A 396 -19.64 12.30 10.35
N ALA A 397 -18.31 12.21 10.38
CA ALA A 397 -17.42 12.70 9.33
C ALA A 397 -16.47 11.57 8.91
N ARG A 398 -16.21 11.43 7.61
CA ARG A 398 -15.14 10.58 7.08
C ARG A 398 -13.78 11.21 7.36
N ASN A 399 -12.73 10.37 7.44
CA ASN A 399 -11.37 10.87 7.51
C ASN A 399 -10.85 11.07 6.08
N ARG A 400 -10.48 12.29 5.70
CA ARG A 400 -9.65 12.53 4.53
C ARG A 400 -8.20 12.69 4.97
N GLU A 401 -7.30 12.06 4.24
CA GLU A 401 -5.86 12.18 4.39
C GLU A 401 -5.24 12.81 3.15
N LEU A 402 -4.21 13.63 3.33
CA LEU A 402 -3.28 14.05 2.29
C LEU A 402 -2.02 13.19 2.40
N VAL A 403 -1.64 12.54 1.31
CA VAL A 403 -0.46 11.68 1.21
C VAL A 403 0.58 12.39 0.34
N LEU A 404 1.81 12.45 0.84
CA LEU A 404 3.02 12.70 0.07
C LEU A 404 3.85 11.41 0.10
N GLN A 405 4.02 10.74 -1.04
CA GLN A 405 4.71 9.45 -1.14
C GLN A 405 5.86 9.53 -2.14
N SER A 406 7.02 8.98 -1.75
CA SER A 406 8.13 8.64 -2.63
C SER A 406 8.35 7.12 -2.60
N ILE A 407 8.92 6.55 -3.66
CA ILE A 407 9.36 5.14 -3.68
C ILE A 407 10.82 5.14 -4.12
N ILE A 408 11.67 4.37 -3.45
CA ILE A 408 13.09 4.23 -3.77
C ILE A 408 13.43 2.76 -4.02
N THR A 409 14.32 2.50 -4.98
CA THR A 409 14.86 1.17 -5.29
C THR A 409 16.34 1.12 -4.93
N VAL A 410 16.76 0.17 -4.11
CA VAL A 410 18.15 0.03 -3.63
C VAL A 410 18.62 -1.41 -3.87
N SER A 411 19.25 -1.65 -5.01
CA SER A 411 19.62 -2.99 -5.50
C SER A 411 18.38 -3.90 -5.54
N ASN A 412 18.23 -4.81 -4.57
CA ASN A 412 17.13 -5.77 -4.51
C ASN A 412 15.86 -5.25 -3.80
N TYR A 413 15.93 -4.17 -3.00
CA TYR A 413 14.81 -3.72 -2.16
C TYR A 413 14.10 -2.45 -2.66
N GLU A 414 12.78 -2.40 -2.49
CA GLU A 414 11.95 -1.21 -2.62
C GLU A 414 11.47 -0.70 -1.26
N TYR A 415 11.55 0.62 -1.04
CA TYR A 415 10.91 1.25 0.11
C TYR A 415 9.94 2.35 -0.33
N ILE A 416 8.68 2.23 0.11
CA ILE A 416 7.64 3.24 -0.04
C ILE A 416 7.68 4.12 1.21
N LEU A 417 7.95 5.41 1.03
CA LEU A 417 8.23 6.37 2.11
C LEU A 417 7.25 7.54 2.02
N ALA A 418 6.34 7.66 3.00
CA ALA A 418 5.23 8.60 2.93
C ALA A 418 5.02 9.45 4.19
N PHE A 419 4.74 10.74 4.01
CA PHE A 419 4.13 11.59 5.02
C PHE A 419 2.62 11.65 4.76
N ILE A 420 1.81 11.39 5.78
CA ILE A 420 0.35 11.37 5.70
C ILE A 420 -0.22 12.35 6.73
N PHE A 421 -1.06 13.27 6.29
CA PHE A 421 -1.67 14.31 7.12
C PHE A 421 -3.17 14.12 7.19
N ASN A 422 -3.78 14.22 8.38
CA ASN A 422 -5.23 14.07 8.53
C ASN A 422 -5.93 15.37 8.99
N GLN A 423 -7.26 15.43 8.85
CA GLN A 423 -8.05 16.61 9.20
C GLN A 423 -8.10 16.88 10.73
N ALA A 424 -7.76 15.90 11.56
CA ALA A 424 -7.69 16.02 13.01
C ALA A 424 -6.36 16.60 13.54
N GLY A 425 -5.46 17.04 12.65
CA GLY A 425 -4.19 17.66 13.00
C GLY A 425 -3.08 16.66 13.35
N GLU A 426 -3.23 15.39 12.98
CA GLU A 426 -2.20 14.36 13.15
C GLU A 426 -1.38 14.15 11.86
N ILE A 427 -0.10 13.80 12.04
CA ILE A 427 0.83 13.41 10.98
C ILE A 427 1.28 11.97 11.24
N ASP A 428 1.21 11.11 10.24
CA ASP A 428 1.90 9.82 10.20
C ASP A 428 3.12 9.92 9.28
N TYR A 429 4.21 9.25 9.66
CA TYR A 429 5.24 8.81 8.73
C TYR A 429 5.09 7.31 8.50
N GLU A 430 4.76 6.91 7.27
CA GLU A 430 4.55 5.52 6.87
C GLU A 430 5.73 5.02 6.03
N ILE A 431 6.18 3.82 6.35
CA ILE A 431 7.23 3.09 5.66
C ILE A 431 6.61 1.76 5.21
N ARG A 432 6.77 1.39 3.95
CA ARG A 432 6.50 0.02 3.48
C ARG A 432 7.75 -0.56 2.85
N ALA A 433 8.20 -1.72 3.31
CA ALA A 433 9.29 -2.49 2.69
C ALA A 433 8.69 -3.52 1.73
N THR A 434 9.22 -3.63 0.51
CA THR A 434 8.81 -4.58 -0.54
C THR A 434 9.99 -4.81 -1.49
N GLY A 435 9.79 -5.48 -2.63
CA GLY A 435 10.88 -5.85 -3.54
C GLY A 435 11.41 -7.26 -3.27
N ILE A 436 12.63 -7.57 -3.70
CA ILE A 436 13.18 -8.93 -3.67
C ILE A 436 14.13 -9.11 -2.46
N LEU A 437 14.16 -10.31 -1.89
CA LEU A 437 15.10 -10.66 -0.81
C LEU A 437 16.55 -10.64 -1.31
N SER A 438 17.50 -10.19 -0.48
CA SER A 438 18.92 -10.25 -0.81
C SER A 438 19.51 -11.63 -0.50
N THR A 439 19.58 -12.51 -1.51
CA THR A 439 19.84 -13.94 -1.36
C THR A 439 21.32 -14.34 -1.34
N GLN A 440 21.57 -15.60 -1.00
CA GLN A 440 22.89 -16.23 -0.90
C GLN A 440 22.83 -17.72 -1.32
N PRO A 441 23.94 -18.33 -1.77
CA PRO A 441 23.94 -19.74 -2.15
C PRO A 441 23.99 -20.68 -0.93
N ILE A 442 23.24 -21.77 -0.98
CA ILE A 442 23.23 -22.84 0.04
C ILE A 442 23.20 -24.22 -0.60
N ASP A 443 23.82 -25.20 0.06
CA ASP A 443 23.81 -26.60 -0.38
C ASP A 443 22.42 -27.24 -0.24
N GLU A 444 22.14 -28.23 -1.07
CA GLU A 444 20.89 -29.00 -1.04
C GLU A 444 20.76 -29.80 0.27
N GLY A 445 19.66 -29.57 1.00
CA GLY A 445 19.38 -30.23 2.29
C GLY A 445 20.14 -29.65 3.49
N VAL A 446 20.72 -28.45 3.37
CA VAL A 446 21.32 -27.72 4.50
C VAL A 446 20.34 -26.66 5.02
N GLU A 447 20.19 -26.63 6.35
CA GLU A 447 19.44 -25.62 7.09
C GLU A 447 20.38 -24.83 8.01
N VAL A 448 20.01 -23.58 8.35
CA VAL A 448 20.83 -22.68 9.19
C VAL A 448 19.95 -21.85 10.13
N PRO A 449 20.40 -21.55 11.36
CA PRO A 449 19.61 -20.78 12.33
C PRO A 449 19.59 -19.26 12.07
N PHE A 450 20.22 -18.80 10.99
CA PHE A 450 20.39 -17.39 10.62
C PHE A 450 19.77 -17.04 9.26
N GLY A 451 18.94 -17.91 8.68
CA GLY A 451 18.25 -17.65 7.42
C GLY A 451 17.31 -18.77 6.97
N THR A 452 16.39 -18.42 6.08
CA THR A 452 15.37 -19.33 5.54
C THR A 452 15.73 -19.74 4.11
N VAL A 453 15.61 -21.02 3.78
CA VAL A 453 15.73 -21.50 2.41
C VAL A 453 14.40 -21.23 1.68
N VAL A 454 14.38 -20.17 0.87
CA VAL A 454 13.15 -19.69 0.19
C VAL A 454 12.92 -20.33 -1.18
N HIS A 455 13.97 -20.91 -1.77
CA HIS A 455 13.95 -21.64 -3.04
C HIS A 455 15.13 -22.63 -3.07
N PRO A 456 15.09 -23.76 -3.80
CA PRO A 456 16.20 -24.72 -3.82
C PRO A 456 17.54 -24.08 -4.18
N GLY A 457 18.52 -24.16 -3.29
CA GLY A 457 19.84 -23.52 -3.43
C GLY A 457 19.92 -22.05 -3.01
N VAL A 458 18.82 -21.46 -2.52
CA VAL A 458 18.68 -20.03 -2.24
C VAL A 458 18.35 -19.78 -0.77
N LEU A 459 19.31 -19.21 -0.05
CA LEU A 459 19.18 -18.76 1.34
C LEU A 459 18.82 -17.27 1.38
N ALA A 460 17.73 -16.92 2.07
CA ALA A 460 17.42 -15.56 2.48
C ALA A 460 17.74 -15.40 3.98
N VAL A 461 18.79 -14.64 4.27
CA VAL A 461 19.35 -14.49 5.63
C VAL A 461 18.50 -13.56 6.50
N HIS A 462 18.37 -13.86 7.79
CA HIS A 462 17.70 -12.97 8.77
C HIS A 462 18.41 -11.61 8.80
N HIS A 463 17.66 -10.52 8.80
CA HIS A 463 18.22 -9.17 8.81
C HIS A 463 17.25 -8.19 9.44
N GLN A 464 17.74 -7.04 9.90
CA GLN A 464 16.87 -5.97 10.41
C GLN A 464 16.74 -4.87 9.36
N HIS A 465 15.61 -4.17 9.32
CA HIS A 465 15.48 -2.88 8.63
C HIS A 465 15.21 -1.82 9.70
N ILE A 466 16.21 -0.98 10.01
CA ILE A 466 16.13 -0.02 11.10
C ILE A 466 16.15 1.40 10.53
N PHE A 467 15.08 2.16 10.75
CA PHE A 467 14.87 3.50 10.21
C PHE A 467 15.00 4.56 11.31
N SER A 468 15.39 5.78 10.95
CA SER A 468 15.46 6.91 11.90
C SER A 468 14.84 8.19 11.34
N LEU A 469 13.64 8.55 11.80
CA LEU A 469 12.91 9.76 11.42
C LEU A 469 13.42 10.97 12.24
N ARG A 470 13.99 11.99 11.58
CA ARG A 470 14.41 13.26 12.21
C ARG A 470 13.21 14.21 12.31
N VAL A 471 12.91 14.62 13.53
CA VAL A 471 11.85 15.55 13.90
C VAL A 471 12.47 16.77 14.56
N ASP A 472 12.34 17.92 13.92
CA ASP A 472 12.86 19.21 14.36
C ASP A 472 11.69 20.10 14.83
N PRO A 473 11.29 20.05 16.10
CA PRO A 473 10.08 20.70 16.59
C PRO A 473 10.14 22.22 16.64
N MET A 474 8.95 22.83 16.53
CA MET A 474 8.73 24.27 16.57
C MET A 474 7.33 24.61 17.11
N LEU A 475 6.79 23.80 18.05
CA LEU A 475 5.41 23.90 18.54
C LEU A 475 5.14 25.29 19.12
N ASP A 476 4.37 26.12 18.41
CA ASP A 476 4.16 27.55 18.73
C ASP A 476 5.46 28.31 19.11
N GLY A 477 6.60 27.95 18.51
CA GLY A 477 7.91 28.56 18.78
C GLY A 477 9.00 27.55 19.19
N TYR A 478 10.21 28.08 19.45
CA TYR A 478 11.46 27.30 19.51
C TYR A 478 11.78 26.71 20.90
N ASP A 479 11.29 27.34 21.97
CA ASP A 479 11.54 26.90 23.34
C ASP A 479 10.62 25.72 23.68
N ASN A 480 11.02 24.51 23.26
CA ASN A 480 10.28 23.27 23.48
C ASN A 480 10.98 22.40 24.53
N ARG A 481 10.29 21.37 25.02
CA ARG A 481 10.87 20.26 25.80
C ARG A 481 10.37 18.92 25.28
N LEU A 482 11.17 17.87 25.46
CA LEU A 482 10.70 16.49 25.42
C LEU A 482 10.30 16.06 26.83
N VAL A 483 9.19 15.35 26.96
CA VAL A 483 8.75 14.67 28.19
C VAL A 483 8.24 13.27 27.85
N TYR A 484 8.05 12.42 28.85
CA TYR A 484 7.26 11.19 28.70
C TYR A 484 6.24 11.04 29.83
N ASP A 485 5.07 10.50 29.50
CA ASP A 485 4.04 10.06 30.46
C ASP A 485 4.19 8.57 30.73
N GLU A 486 4.06 8.15 31.98
CA GLU A 486 3.93 6.76 32.42
C GLU A 486 2.70 6.57 33.30
N ALA A 487 1.97 5.47 33.11
CA ALA A 487 0.79 5.11 33.87
C ALA A 487 1.13 4.13 35.00
N PHE A 488 0.66 4.41 36.22
CA PHE A 488 0.92 3.60 37.41
C PHE A 488 -0.36 3.33 38.20
N ALA A 489 -0.53 2.10 38.67
CA ALA A 489 -1.66 1.72 39.52
C ALA A 489 -1.59 2.44 40.89
N MET A 490 -2.74 2.85 41.43
CA MET A 490 -2.83 3.35 42.80
C MET A 490 -2.95 2.18 43.78
N PRO A 491 -2.26 2.19 44.93
CA PRO A 491 -2.43 1.16 45.94
C PRO A 491 -3.87 1.16 46.51
N ARG A 492 -4.33 -0.01 46.97
CA ARG A 492 -5.60 -0.12 47.70
C ARG A 492 -5.50 0.63 49.02
N SER A 493 -6.54 1.40 49.33
CA SER A 493 -6.59 2.34 50.47
C SER A 493 -8.03 2.80 50.70
N ASP A 494 -8.29 3.53 51.79
CA ASP A 494 -9.63 4.12 52.03
C ASP A 494 -10.11 5.05 50.89
N PHE A 495 -9.17 5.64 50.14
CA PHE A 495 -9.45 6.46 48.95
C PHE A 495 -9.62 5.63 47.67
N ASN A 496 -8.94 4.48 47.56
CA ASN A 496 -9.04 3.53 46.46
C ASN A 496 -9.43 2.13 46.97
N PRO A 497 -10.61 1.95 47.58
CA PRO A 497 -10.95 0.71 48.28
C PRO A 497 -11.13 -0.47 47.32
N HIS A 498 -11.52 -0.19 46.07
CA HIS A 498 -11.73 -1.18 45.01
C HIS A 498 -10.46 -1.53 44.22
N GLY A 499 -9.38 -0.76 44.35
CA GLY A 499 -8.12 -1.01 43.63
C GLY A 499 -8.10 -0.61 42.16
N THR A 500 -9.15 0.05 41.67
CA THR A 500 -9.31 0.41 40.24
C THR A 500 -8.67 1.75 39.86
N GLY A 501 -8.18 2.52 40.83
CA GLY A 501 -7.50 3.80 40.57
C GLY A 501 -6.12 3.61 39.94
N TYR A 502 -5.78 4.49 38.99
CA TYR A 502 -4.43 4.65 38.45
C TYR A 502 -4.14 6.15 38.25
N TYR A 503 -2.87 6.51 38.09
CA TYR A 503 -2.45 7.88 37.80
C TYR A 503 -1.42 7.89 36.65
N VAL A 504 -1.17 9.08 36.10
CA VAL A 504 -0.13 9.30 35.09
C VAL A 504 0.91 10.27 35.64
N GLN A 505 2.18 9.89 35.54
CA GLN A 505 3.33 10.71 35.91
C GLN A 505 4.03 11.24 34.65
N GLU A 506 4.20 12.55 34.57
CA GLU A 506 4.92 13.23 33.47
C GLU A 506 6.36 13.51 33.92
N THR A 507 7.34 12.96 33.21
CA THR A 507 8.78 13.15 33.47
C THR A 507 9.43 13.97 32.36
N VAL A 508 10.13 15.05 32.71
CA VAL A 508 10.82 15.92 31.75
C VAL A 508 12.18 15.35 31.37
N VAL A 509 12.49 15.30 30.08
CA VAL A 509 13.81 14.93 29.58
C VAL A 509 14.72 16.16 29.63
N GLU A 510 15.68 16.18 30.55
CA GLU A 510 16.55 17.34 30.75
C GLU A 510 17.82 17.32 29.89
N LYS A 511 18.24 16.13 29.45
CA LYS A 511 19.55 15.88 28.82
C LYS A 511 19.45 15.20 27.47
N SER A 512 20.38 15.52 26.58
CA SER A 512 20.61 14.74 25.37
C SER A 512 20.97 13.29 25.74
N GLY A 513 20.43 12.33 25.00
CA GLY A 513 20.51 10.92 25.34
C GLY A 513 19.66 10.04 24.43
N GLY A 514 19.88 8.73 24.52
CA GLY A 514 18.95 7.70 24.04
C GLY A 514 17.92 7.38 25.12
N TYR A 515 16.67 7.19 24.71
CA TYR A 515 15.52 6.95 25.57
C TYR A 515 14.60 5.89 24.96
N ASP A 516 14.09 5.00 25.81
CA ASP A 516 13.30 3.84 25.39
C ASP A 516 11.85 3.96 25.82
N ILE A 517 10.97 3.32 25.03
CA ILE A 517 9.59 3.04 25.46
C ILE A 517 9.59 1.99 26.57
N ALA A 518 8.53 1.97 27.36
CA ALA A 518 8.24 0.94 28.35
C ALA A 518 6.75 0.62 28.20
N TYR A 519 6.44 -0.47 27.51
CA TYR A 519 5.06 -0.81 27.14
C TYR A 519 4.20 -1.13 28.36
N GLU A 520 4.78 -1.78 29.38
CA GLU A 520 4.14 -2.06 30.68
C GLU A 520 3.63 -0.79 31.39
N ASN A 521 4.39 0.30 31.30
CA ASN A 521 4.01 1.61 31.87
C ASN A 521 3.23 2.47 30.85
N ASN A 522 2.92 1.96 29.65
CA ASN A 522 2.39 2.70 28.50
C ASN A 522 3.19 4.00 28.20
N ARG A 523 4.53 3.93 28.30
CA ARG A 523 5.39 5.14 28.24
C ARG A 523 5.22 5.88 26.92
N THR A 524 4.63 7.07 26.98
CA THR A 524 4.28 7.88 25.81
C THR A 524 5.08 9.18 25.79
N PHE A 525 5.96 9.34 24.80
CA PHE A 525 6.75 10.57 24.63
C PHE A 525 5.90 11.71 24.06
N LYS A 526 6.17 12.95 24.50
CA LYS A 526 5.53 14.17 24.03
C LYS A 526 6.55 15.29 23.85
N ILE A 527 6.52 15.92 22.68
CA ILE A 527 7.11 17.24 22.45
C ILE A 527 6.13 18.27 23.02
N GLN A 528 6.59 19.24 23.81
CA GLN A 528 5.75 20.27 24.42
C GLN A 528 6.34 21.67 24.25
N ASN A 529 5.47 22.67 24.14
CA ASN A 529 5.82 24.06 24.47
C ASN A 529 5.24 24.39 25.87
N PRO A 530 6.08 24.62 26.90
CA PRO A 530 5.62 24.85 28.26
C PRO A 530 5.07 26.26 28.50
N ASN A 531 5.35 27.20 27.58
CA ASN A 531 4.99 28.61 27.69
C ASN A 531 3.58 28.86 27.12
N VAL A 532 3.17 28.10 26.10
CA VAL A 532 1.80 28.12 25.56
C VAL A 532 0.93 27.10 26.28
N ARG A 533 -0.23 27.57 26.78
CA ARG A 533 -1.09 26.82 27.71
C ARG A 533 -2.47 26.63 27.12
N ASN A 534 -2.98 25.40 27.18
CA ASN A 534 -4.33 25.10 26.74
C ASN A 534 -5.36 25.77 27.68
N PRO A 535 -6.36 26.50 27.15
CA PRO A 535 -7.30 27.28 27.96
C PRO A 535 -8.30 26.42 28.75
N VAL A 536 -8.47 25.13 28.42
CA VAL A 536 -9.43 24.23 29.06
C VAL A 536 -8.86 23.58 30.31
N ASN A 537 -7.58 23.20 30.31
CA ASN A 537 -6.96 22.42 31.39
C ASN A 537 -5.62 22.97 31.93
N GLY A 538 -5.09 24.07 31.39
CA GLY A 538 -3.84 24.69 31.87
C GLY A 538 -2.56 23.88 31.63
N LYS A 539 -2.65 22.77 30.88
CA LYS A 539 -1.47 21.97 30.49
C LYS A 539 -0.72 22.64 29.32
N PRO A 540 0.59 22.34 29.16
CA PRO A 540 1.33 22.68 27.95
C PRO A 540 0.62 22.18 26.69
N VAL A 541 0.73 22.94 25.59
CA VAL A 541 0.42 22.42 24.25
C VAL A 541 1.49 21.41 23.83
N ALA A 542 1.09 20.32 23.20
CA ALA A 542 1.98 19.20 22.92
C ALA A 542 1.60 18.41 21.67
N TYR A 543 2.55 17.65 21.13
CA TYR A 543 2.32 16.53 20.23
C TYR A 543 2.93 15.27 20.86
N LYS A 544 2.15 14.19 20.93
CA LYS A 544 2.67 12.87 21.35
C LYS A 544 3.25 12.11 20.16
N ILE A 545 4.31 11.37 20.43
CA ILE A 545 4.92 10.41 19.52
C ILE A 545 4.37 9.02 19.88
N GLN A 546 3.94 8.26 18.88
CA GLN A 546 3.63 6.83 19.03
C GLN A 546 4.24 6.07 17.86
N ALA A 547 5.30 5.30 18.14
CA ALA A 547 5.89 4.33 17.23
C ALA A 547 5.63 2.91 17.77
N PRO A 548 5.53 1.88 16.91
CA PRO A 548 5.55 0.49 17.32
C PRO A 548 6.79 0.16 18.16
N PRO A 549 6.69 -0.77 19.13
CA PRO A 549 7.87 -1.43 19.67
C PRO A 549 8.65 -2.09 18.52
N PHE A 550 9.97 -1.88 18.49
CA PHE A 550 10.86 -2.59 17.58
C PHE A 550 12.01 -3.21 18.36
N GLN A 551 12.53 -4.33 17.84
CA GLN A 551 13.72 -4.97 18.38
C GLN A 551 14.95 -4.18 17.94
N LYS A 552 15.69 -3.64 18.92
CA LYS A 552 16.96 -2.94 18.74
C LYS A 552 17.98 -3.80 17.96
N ILE A 553 19.03 -3.18 17.44
CA ILE A 553 20.08 -3.91 16.70
C ILE A 553 20.60 -5.13 17.48
N LEU A 554 20.65 -6.27 16.80
CA LEU A 554 21.07 -7.57 17.34
C LEU A 554 22.58 -7.84 17.19
N SER A 555 23.29 -7.03 16.41
CA SER A 555 24.74 -7.11 16.28
C SER A 555 25.43 -6.83 17.62
N ASP A 556 26.44 -7.64 17.96
CA ASP A 556 27.20 -7.50 19.20
C ASP A 556 27.81 -6.09 19.36
N LYS A 557 27.94 -5.63 20.61
CA LYS A 557 28.37 -4.25 20.91
C LYS A 557 29.81 -3.95 20.51
N ASP A 558 30.67 -4.96 20.38
CA ASP A 558 32.02 -4.78 19.87
C ASP A 558 32.12 -4.88 18.33
N SER A 559 31.05 -5.26 17.63
CA SER A 559 30.99 -5.28 16.17
C SER A 559 31.01 -3.88 15.54
N PHE A 560 31.51 -3.79 14.31
CA PHE A 560 31.40 -2.56 13.51
C PHE A 560 29.95 -2.22 13.15
N ASN A 561 29.05 -3.20 13.00
CA ASN A 561 27.64 -2.95 12.71
C ASN A 561 26.99 -2.14 13.85
N TYR A 562 27.16 -2.55 15.12
CA TYR A 562 26.67 -1.78 16.29
C TYR A 562 27.36 -0.42 16.48
N LYS A 563 28.67 -0.35 16.19
CA LYS A 563 29.46 0.89 16.35
C LYS A 563 29.13 1.93 15.29
N ARG A 564 28.83 1.51 14.04
CA ARG A 564 28.41 2.38 12.93
C ARG A 564 26.95 2.81 13.04
N ALA A 565 26.05 1.89 13.40
CA ALA A 565 24.61 2.13 13.43
C ALA A 565 24.17 2.87 14.71
N GLU A 566 24.69 4.08 14.93
CA GLU A 566 24.58 4.81 16.19
C GLU A 566 23.15 5.05 16.69
N PHE A 567 22.16 5.15 15.79
CA PHE A 567 20.75 5.32 16.17
C PHE A 567 20.07 4.03 16.65
N SER A 568 20.59 2.86 16.31
CA SER A 568 19.82 1.60 16.26
C SER A 568 19.58 0.88 17.61
N ASP A 569 20.08 1.43 18.71
CA ASP A 569 20.04 0.79 20.04
C ASP A 569 19.16 1.51 21.07
N HIS A 570 18.38 2.52 20.65
CA HIS A 570 17.33 3.16 21.45
C HIS A 570 16.08 3.43 20.61
N ASN A 571 14.92 3.64 21.25
CA ASN A 571 13.68 3.94 20.51
C ASN A 571 13.56 5.40 20.08
N ILE A 572 14.10 6.33 20.89
CA ILE A 572 14.21 7.75 20.58
C ILE A 572 15.57 8.24 21.04
N TYR A 573 16.26 8.98 20.17
CA TYR A 573 17.34 9.89 20.59
C TYR A 573 16.84 11.32 20.64
N VAL A 574 17.32 12.10 21.61
CA VAL A 574 17.18 13.57 21.64
C VAL A 574 18.52 14.24 21.81
N VAL A 575 18.76 15.29 21.02
CA VAL A 575 19.99 16.08 21.00
C VAL A 575 19.65 17.56 20.94
N LYS A 576 20.56 18.43 21.39
CA LYS A 576 20.40 19.87 21.20
C LYS A 576 20.62 20.22 19.73
N HIS A 577 19.80 21.11 19.15
CA HIS A 577 19.93 21.49 17.74
C HIS A 577 21.30 22.15 17.44
N LYS A 578 21.94 21.70 16.35
CA LYS A 578 23.10 22.34 15.71
C LYS A 578 22.99 22.18 14.20
N ASP A 579 23.40 23.22 13.47
CA ASP A 579 23.38 23.21 12.01
C ASP A 579 24.31 22.10 11.46
N GLY A 580 23.84 21.34 10.47
CA GLY A 580 24.56 20.19 9.89
C GLY A 580 24.32 18.83 10.57
N GLU A 581 23.73 18.79 11.78
CA GLU A 581 23.35 17.53 12.44
C GLU A 581 22.03 17.01 11.84
N LEU A 582 22.15 16.39 10.65
CA LEU A 582 21.03 15.94 9.83
C LEU A 582 20.87 14.40 9.78
N TYR A 583 21.98 13.65 9.78
CA TYR A 583 21.97 12.21 9.45
C TYR A 583 22.37 11.32 10.63
N ALA A 584 21.45 10.44 11.06
CA ALA A 584 21.59 9.72 12.33
C ALA A 584 22.74 8.69 12.36
N GLY A 585 23.17 8.17 11.21
CA GLY A 585 24.37 7.34 11.04
C GLY A 585 25.67 8.13 10.83
N GLY A 586 25.60 9.47 10.82
CA GLY A 586 26.72 10.37 10.53
C GLY A 586 26.82 10.78 9.06
N LEU A 587 27.68 11.77 8.77
CA LEU A 587 27.79 12.36 7.42
C LEU A 587 28.36 11.37 6.38
N TYR A 588 29.27 10.49 6.80
CA TYR A 588 29.91 9.49 5.94
C TYR A 588 29.78 8.10 6.59
N THR A 589 28.85 7.30 6.08
CA THR A 589 28.52 5.95 6.59
C THR A 589 29.30 4.84 5.90
N ASN A 590 29.76 5.04 4.66
CA ASN A 590 30.39 3.99 3.85
C ASN A 590 31.76 3.65 4.42
N GLN A 591 32.00 2.36 4.72
CA GLN A 591 33.19 1.87 5.44
C GLN A 591 33.50 2.61 6.78
N SER A 592 32.51 3.29 7.36
CA SER A 592 32.72 4.15 8.53
C SER A 592 33.12 3.37 9.78
N ARG A 593 33.69 4.07 10.77
CA ARG A 593 34.09 3.49 12.07
C ARG A 593 33.10 3.78 13.20
N GLY A 594 31.98 4.47 12.91
CA GLY A 594 31.15 5.13 13.92
C GLY A 594 31.82 6.39 14.50
N GLY A 595 31.23 6.96 15.55
CA GLY A 595 31.76 8.15 16.24
C GLY A 595 31.37 9.49 15.60
N SER A 596 30.29 9.54 14.83
CA SER A 596 29.85 10.75 14.11
C SER A 596 28.33 10.93 13.96
N GLY A 597 27.53 9.94 14.40
CA GLY A 597 26.08 9.95 14.35
C GLY A 597 25.41 10.37 15.66
N VAL A 598 24.14 9.99 15.80
CA VAL A 598 23.25 10.54 16.86
C VAL A 598 23.65 10.13 18.28
N ARG A 599 24.26 8.95 18.48
CA ARG A 599 24.76 8.49 19.80
C ARG A 599 25.89 9.42 20.27
N SER A 600 26.86 9.69 19.40
CA SER A 600 27.96 10.62 19.64
C SER A 600 27.48 12.05 19.94
N TRP A 601 26.39 12.49 19.30
CA TRP A 601 25.77 13.80 19.57
C TRP A 601 24.99 13.83 20.90
N ALA A 602 24.41 12.70 21.29
CA ALA A 602 23.67 12.53 22.53
C ALA A 602 24.58 12.44 23.76
N GLU A 603 25.70 11.72 23.66
CA GLU A 603 26.74 11.55 24.69
C GLU A 603 27.36 12.87 25.18
N ARG A 604 27.21 13.96 24.41
CA ARG A 604 27.58 15.32 24.81
C ARG A 604 26.86 15.81 26.08
N ASN A 605 25.77 15.14 26.50
CA ASN A 605 25.04 15.41 27.75
C ASN A 605 24.64 16.89 27.88
N GLU A 606 24.18 17.49 26.77
CA GLU A 606 23.75 18.88 26.69
C GLU A 606 22.35 19.05 27.28
N ASN A 607 22.01 20.25 27.76
CA ASN A 607 20.65 20.54 28.19
C ASN A 607 19.72 20.65 26.98
N VAL A 608 18.65 19.85 26.94
CA VAL A 608 17.60 19.85 25.89
C VAL A 608 16.23 20.30 26.39
N LYS A 609 16.07 20.50 27.71
CA LYS A 609 14.85 21.03 28.31
C LYS A 609 14.74 22.54 28.09
N ASP A 610 13.60 22.96 27.57
CA ASP A 610 13.22 24.36 27.34
C ASP A 610 14.21 25.07 26.39
N THR A 611 14.51 24.40 25.28
CA THR A 611 15.50 24.82 24.27
C THR A 611 15.15 24.29 22.88
N ASP A 612 15.80 24.82 21.85
CA ASP A 612 15.86 24.22 20.52
C ASP A 612 16.58 22.86 20.56
N PHE A 613 15.84 21.77 20.30
CA PHE A 613 16.31 20.39 20.30
C PHE A 613 15.78 19.64 19.07
N VAL A 614 16.43 18.53 18.70
CA VAL A 614 16.02 17.62 17.64
C VAL A 614 15.77 16.24 18.22
N VAL A 615 14.69 15.58 17.80
CA VAL A 615 14.37 14.19 18.13
C VAL A 615 14.58 13.31 16.91
N TYR A 616 15.14 12.13 17.12
CA TYR A 616 15.28 11.09 16.12
C TYR A 616 14.48 9.89 16.62
N ILE A 617 13.40 9.54 15.92
CA ILE A 617 12.51 8.44 16.29
C ILE A 617 12.90 7.21 15.49
N GLN A 618 13.21 6.12 16.17
CA GLN A 618 13.54 4.86 15.53
C GLN A 618 12.33 3.94 15.43
N ALA A 619 12.25 3.22 14.32
CA ALA A 619 11.33 2.11 14.10
C ALA A 619 12.01 1.08 13.18
N GLY A 620 11.54 -0.17 13.17
CA GLY A 620 12.14 -1.17 12.30
C GLY A 620 11.49 -2.53 12.35
N ILE A 621 11.88 -3.36 11.37
CA ILE A 621 11.50 -4.76 11.22
C ILE A 621 12.69 -5.62 11.68
N ASN A 622 12.47 -6.68 12.45
CA ASN A 622 13.39 -7.82 12.46
C ASN A 622 12.84 -8.85 11.48
N HIS A 623 13.43 -8.92 10.30
CA HIS A 623 12.94 -9.70 9.18
C HIS A 623 13.58 -11.09 9.21
N VAL A 624 12.78 -12.07 9.65
CA VAL A 624 12.99 -13.49 9.41
C VAL A 624 12.24 -13.80 8.11
N PRO A 625 12.92 -13.98 6.96
CA PRO A 625 12.23 -14.17 5.69
C PRO A 625 11.49 -15.49 5.65
N ARG A 626 10.41 -15.56 4.86
CA ARG A 626 9.60 -16.77 4.63
C ARG A 626 9.45 -17.03 3.13
N ILE A 627 8.88 -18.17 2.78
CA ILE A 627 8.73 -18.59 1.37
C ILE A 627 7.83 -17.61 0.60
N GLU A 628 6.80 -17.05 1.25
CA GLU A 628 5.88 -16.07 0.65
C GLU A 628 6.51 -14.71 0.35
N ASP A 629 7.74 -14.45 0.80
CA ASP A 629 8.49 -13.23 0.48
C ASP A 629 9.31 -13.38 -0.82
N PHE A 630 9.23 -14.54 -1.49
CA PHE A 630 9.96 -14.88 -2.70
C PHE A 630 9.00 -15.43 -3.78
N PRO A 631 9.15 -15.10 -5.08
CA PRO A 631 10.25 -14.38 -5.72
C PRO A 631 10.25 -12.86 -5.53
N VAL A 632 9.17 -12.28 -4.98
CA VAL A 632 9.06 -10.85 -4.65
C VAL A 632 8.16 -10.68 -3.42
N MET A 633 8.56 -9.81 -2.49
CA MET A 633 8.00 -9.70 -1.15
C MET A 633 6.75 -8.81 -1.08
N PRO A 634 5.63 -9.28 -0.50
CA PRO A 634 4.50 -8.44 -0.16
C PRO A 634 4.89 -7.27 0.79
N CYS A 635 4.19 -6.14 0.71
CA CYS A 635 4.54 -4.97 1.51
C CYS A 635 4.36 -5.20 3.03
N GLU A 636 5.46 -5.15 3.79
CA GLU A 636 5.43 -5.02 5.27
C GLU A 636 5.41 -3.54 5.67
N ILE A 637 4.56 -3.16 6.65
CA ILE A 637 4.17 -1.75 6.88
C ILE A 637 4.42 -1.29 8.32
N ILE A 638 5.14 -0.18 8.48
CA ILE A 638 5.39 0.54 9.73
C ILE A 638 4.79 1.96 9.64
N LYS A 639 4.23 2.46 10.75
CA LYS A 639 3.80 3.85 10.92
C LYS A 639 4.39 4.47 12.18
N ILE A 640 4.89 5.70 12.11
CA ILE A 640 5.22 6.54 13.26
C ILE A 640 4.20 7.68 13.32
N HIS A 641 3.38 7.71 14.37
CA HIS A 641 2.31 8.69 14.55
C HIS A 641 2.78 9.90 15.38
N MET A 642 2.43 11.11 14.96
CA MET A 642 2.59 12.36 15.70
C MET A 642 1.22 13.04 15.87
N LYS A 643 0.64 12.91 17.08
CA LYS A 643 -0.77 13.29 17.34
C LYS A 643 -0.87 14.48 18.33
N PRO A 644 -1.77 15.46 18.11
CA PRO A 644 -1.91 16.61 18.99
C PRO A 644 -2.45 16.23 20.39
N VAL A 645 -1.86 16.81 21.44
CA VAL A 645 -2.26 16.64 22.84
C VAL A 645 -2.33 18.01 23.51
N ASN A 646 -3.51 18.43 23.94
CA ASN A 646 -3.80 19.79 24.42
C ASN A 646 -3.45 20.92 23.41
N PHE A 647 -3.02 20.63 22.18
CA PHE A 647 -2.64 21.67 21.21
C PHE A 647 -3.85 22.53 20.78
N PHE A 648 -5.02 21.91 20.67
CA PHE A 648 -6.30 22.54 20.37
C PHE A 648 -7.22 22.56 21.61
N ASP A 649 -8.20 23.47 21.66
CA ASP A 649 -9.17 23.57 22.76
C ASP A 649 -10.30 22.51 22.67
N LYS A 650 -10.44 21.86 21.52
CA LYS A 650 -11.40 20.79 21.18
C LYS A 650 -10.85 19.96 20.02
N ASN A 651 -11.58 18.94 19.58
CA ASN A 651 -11.25 18.22 18.34
C ASN A 651 -11.23 19.21 17.16
N PRO A 652 -10.10 19.40 16.45
CA PRO A 652 -9.97 20.41 15.39
C PRO A 652 -10.66 20.03 14.08
N ALA A 653 -11.15 18.80 13.94
CA ALA A 653 -11.94 18.33 12.80
C ALA A 653 -13.46 18.56 12.95
N LEU A 654 -13.92 19.26 13.99
CA LEU A 654 -15.36 19.49 14.23
C LEU A 654 -16.05 20.43 13.21
N ASP A 655 -15.28 21.09 12.34
CA ASP A 655 -15.74 21.86 11.19
C ASP A 655 -15.61 21.11 9.85
N VAL A 656 -15.13 19.86 9.84
CA VAL A 656 -15.22 18.97 8.67
C VAL A 656 -16.71 18.72 8.37
N PRO A 657 -17.17 18.91 7.12
CA PRO A 657 -18.58 18.72 6.77
C PRO A 657 -19.14 17.34 7.15
N PRO A 658 -20.37 17.27 7.67
CA PRO A 658 -21.05 16.00 7.92
C PRO A 658 -21.08 15.11 6.68
N SER A 659 -20.74 13.84 6.86
CA SER A 659 -20.60 12.89 5.77
C SER A 659 -21.93 12.26 5.39
N GLU A 660 -22.52 12.82 4.34
CA GLU A 660 -23.85 12.47 3.84
C GLU A 660 -23.79 11.87 2.43
N GLN A 661 -24.79 11.06 2.07
CA GLN A 661 -24.90 10.44 0.75
C GLN A 661 -24.98 11.46 -0.40
N ALA A 662 -25.53 12.64 -0.13
CA ALA A 662 -25.59 13.75 -1.09
C ALA A 662 -24.18 14.23 -1.52
N PHE A 663 -23.18 14.09 -0.66
CA PHE A 663 -21.77 14.45 -0.93
C PHE A 663 -20.94 13.24 -1.33
N ASN A 664 -21.01 12.14 -0.58
CA ASN A 664 -20.15 10.96 -0.75
C ASN A 664 -20.56 9.97 -1.87
N LYS A 665 -21.75 10.14 -2.48
CA LYS A 665 -22.25 9.41 -3.67
C LYS A 665 -22.05 7.88 -3.67
N SER A 666 -22.10 7.20 -2.52
CA SER A 666 -21.78 5.77 -2.42
C SER A 666 -22.88 4.90 -3.05
N SER A 667 -22.50 3.91 -3.86
CA SER A 667 -23.47 3.02 -4.54
C SER A 667 -23.83 1.79 -3.70
N LEU A 668 -25.12 1.52 -3.51
CA LEU A 668 -25.61 0.33 -2.80
C LEU A 668 -25.55 -0.91 -3.71
N LEU A 669 -24.67 -1.86 -3.40
CA LEU A 669 -24.45 -3.07 -4.20
C LEU A 669 -25.65 -4.03 -4.28
N SER A 670 -26.61 -3.92 -3.36
CA SER A 670 -27.83 -4.76 -3.30
C SER A 670 -29.12 -4.06 -3.77
N GLY A 671 -29.07 -2.77 -4.08
CA GLY A 671 -30.23 -1.88 -4.20
C GLY A 671 -31.08 -2.02 -5.48
N THR A 672 -31.17 -3.22 -6.06
CA THR A 672 -31.93 -3.42 -7.31
C THR A 672 -33.43 -3.17 -7.16
N GLU A 673 -34.01 -3.46 -6.00
CA GLU A 673 -35.45 -3.28 -5.76
C GLU A 673 -35.77 -1.78 -5.58
N GLU A 674 -35.04 -1.09 -4.70
CA GLU A 674 -35.22 0.33 -4.41
C GLU A 674 -34.90 1.23 -5.60
N LEU A 675 -33.86 0.91 -6.39
CA LEU A 675 -33.49 1.69 -7.58
C LEU A 675 -34.50 1.51 -8.72
N ILE A 676 -35.09 0.31 -8.87
CA ILE A 676 -36.22 0.11 -9.79
C ILE A 676 -37.44 0.90 -9.31
N ILE A 677 -37.75 0.89 -8.01
CA ILE A 677 -38.84 1.70 -7.43
C ILE A 677 -38.63 3.20 -7.68
N GLU A 678 -37.43 3.74 -7.46
CA GLU A 678 -37.14 5.16 -7.73
C GLU A 678 -37.30 5.48 -9.23
N THR A 679 -36.79 4.61 -10.11
CA THR A 679 -36.88 4.78 -11.56
C THR A 679 -38.32 4.78 -12.05
N LEU A 680 -39.15 3.85 -11.55
CA LEU A 680 -40.59 3.80 -11.80
C LEU A 680 -41.32 5.00 -11.19
N GLY A 681 -40.91 5.48 -10.02
CA GLY A 681 -41.47 6.67 -9.36
C GLY A 681 -41.39 7.96 -10.19
N ARG A 682 -40.47 8.04 -11.16
CA ARG A 682 -40.29 9.21 -12.04
C ARG A 682 -41.42 9.41 -13.05
N VAL A 683 -42.24 8.38 -13.34
CA VAL A 683 -43.39 8.46 -14.27
C VAL A 683 -44.75 8.50 -13.58
N GLY A 684 -44.81 8.29 -12.26
CA GLY A 684 -46.00 8.38 -11.44
C GLY A 684 -45.85 7.63 -10.11
N GLN A 685 -46.82 7.77 -9.21
CA GLN A 685 -46.74 7.15 -7.89
C GLN A 685 -46.86 5.63 -7.97
N VAL A 686 -45.79 4.92 -7.61
CA VAL A 686 -45.80 3.47 -7.36
C VAL A 686 -46.47 3.23 -6.00
N LEU A 687 -47.53 2.39 -5.97
CA LEU A 687 -48.18 1.94 -4.75
C LEU A 687 -47.47 0.74 -4.13
N ASN A 688 -46.98 -0.15 -4.98
CA ASN A 688 -46.42 -1.44 -4.61
C ASN A 688 -45.44 -1.90 -5.70
N PHE A 689 -44.34 -2.52 -5.29
CA PHE A 689 -43.40 -3.16 -6.20
C PHE A 689 -42.91 -4.46 -5.56
N ARG A 690 -42.64 -5.45 -6.41
CA ARG A 690 -42.17 -6.76 -5.98
C ARG A 690 -41.23 -7.38 -7.01
N LEU A 691 -39.95 -7.43 -6.70
CA LEU A 691 -38.97 -8.22 -7.41
C LEU A 691 -39.23 -9.72 -7.15
N VAL A 692 -39.10 -10.54 -8.18
CA VAL A 692 -39.33 -11.99 -8.07
C VAL A 692 -38.02 -12.68 -7.74
N TYR A 693 -37.92 -13.23 -6.54
CA TYR A 693 -36.78 -14.03 -6.08
C TYR A 693 -36.96 -15.52 -6.35
N ASP A 694 -35.85 -16.23 -6.51
CA ASP A 694 -35.80 -17.68 -6.55
C ASP A 694 -35.84 -18.28 -5.15
N LYS A 695 -36.68 -19.32 -4.97
CA LYS A 695 -36.98 -19.90 -3.65
C LYS A 695 -35.90 -20.85 -3.12
N GLU A 696 -35.04 -21.36 -3.99
CA GLU A 696 -33.98 -22.31 -3.60
C GLU A 696 -32.64 -21.59 -3.44
N THR A 697 -32.36 -20.59 -4.28
CA THR A 697 -31.09 -19.86 -4.31
C THR A 697 -31.12 -18.46 -3.69
N GLY A 698 -32.31 -17.93 -3.37
CA GLY A 698 -32.50 -16.58 -2.81
C GLY A 698 -32.17 -15.42 -3.77
N ARG A 699 -31.75 -15.70 -5.01
CA ARG A 699 -31.32 -14.69 -5.99
C ARG A 699 -32.52 -14.12 -6.77
N PRO A 700 -32.50 -12.83 -7.17
CA PRO A 700 -33.56 -12.27 -8.01
C PRO A 700 -33.56 -12.92 -9.40
N LYS A 701 -34.76 -13.29 -9.91
CA LYS A 701 -34.98 -13.88 -11.24
C LYS A 701 -34.88 -12.88 -12.40
N GLY A 702 -34.51 -11.63 -12.13
CA GLY A 702 -34.33 -10.59 -13.14
C GLY A 702 -35.64 -9.95 -13.65
N PHE A 703 -36.76 -10.17 -12.98
CA PHE A 703 -38.03 -9.48 -13.25
C PHE A 703 -38.81 -9.21 -11.96
N GLY A 704 -39.74 -8.26 -12.03
CA GLY A 704 -40.61 -7.85 -10.92
C GLY A 704 -41.91 -7.25 -11.44
N PHE A 705 -42.85 -6.98 -10.54
CA PHE A 705 -44.15 -6.38 -10.85
C PHE A 705 -44.29 -5.03 -10.15
N ALA A 706 -44.86 -4.05 -10.86
CA ALA A 706 -45.09 -2.69 -10.37
C ALA A 706 -46.59 -2.34 -10.43
N GLU A 707 -47.10 -1.77 -9.36
CA GLU A 707 -48.48 -1.27 -9.26
C GLU A 707 -48.44 0.25 -9.13
N PHE A 708 -49.13 0.97 -10.02
CA PHE A 708 -49.19 2.43 -10.04
C PHE A 708 -50.54 2.93 -9.52
N ALA A 709 -50.54 4.15 -8.96
CA ALA A 709 -51.73 4.78 -8.40
C ALA A 709 -52.83 5.07 -9.45
N ASP A 710 -52.45 5.19 -10.73
CA ASP A 710 -53.36 5.44 -11.84
C ASP A 710 -52.86 4.78 -13.14
N ALA A 711 -53.77 4.65 -14.12
CA ALA A 711 -53.50 3.97 -15.38
C ALA A 711 -52.66 4.81 -16.36
N ASP A 712 -52.66 6.13 -16.25
CA ASP A 712 -51.87 7.02 -17.11
C ASP A 712 -50.38 6.98 -16.72
N ALA A 713 -50.07 6.86 -15.43
CA ALA A 713 -48.76 6.56 -14.88
C ALA A 713 -48.23 5.19 -15.34
N ALA A 714 -49.05 4.14 -15.28
CA ALA A 714 -48.68 2.81 -15.81
C ALA A 714 -48.43 2.86 -17.33
N ALA A 715 -49.29 3.55 -18.08
CA ALA A 715 -49.08 3.78 -19.51
C ALA A 715 -47.85 4.67 -19.79
N SER A 716 -47.49 5.58 -18.89
CA SER A 716 -46.26 6.38 -18.94
C SER A 716 -45.03 5.50 -18.71
N ALA A 717 -45.07 4.55 -17.77
CA ALA A 717 -44.00 3.59 -17.53
C ALA A 717 -43.70 2.72 -18.78
N VAL A 718 -44.73 2.11 -19.37
CA VAL A 718 -44.56 1.28 -20.59
C VAL A 718 -44.02 2.10 -21.77
N ARG A 719 -44.38 3.38 -21.89
CA ARG A 719 -43.88 4.26 -22.98
C ARG A 719 -42.48 4.81 -22.75
N ASN A 720 -42.15 5.20 -21.52
CA ASN A 720 -40.95 6.00 -21.22
C ASN A 720 -39.83 5.23 -20.51
N LEU A 721 -40.13 4.06 -19.92
CA LEU A 721 -39.16 3.25 -19.17
C LEU A 721 -38.89 1.87 -19.80
N ASN A 722 -39.63 1.47 -20.83
CA ASN A 722 -39.19 0.35 -21.67
C ASN A 722 -37.93 0.75 -22.47
N ASP A 723 -36.96 -0.17 -22.60
CA ASP A 723 -35.63 0.04 -23.18
C ASP A 723 -34.72 1.04 -22.42
N TYR A 724 -35.16 1.57 -21.27
CA TYR A 724 -34.38 2.44 -20.37
C TYR A 724 -33.22 1.67 -19.74
N ASP A 725 -32.03 2.24 -19.72
CA ASP A 725 -30.87 1.61 -19.09
C ASP A 725 -30.88 1.81 -17.57
N LEU A 726 -30.86 0.69 -16.83
CA LEU A 726 -30.67 0.66 -15.40
C LEU A 726 -29.49 -0.26 -15.05
N MET A 727 -28.42 0.33 -14.51
CA MET A 727 -27.18 -0.37 -14.11
C MET A 727 -26.50 -1.15 -15.26
N GLY A 728 -26.54 -0.64 -16.50
CA GLY A 728 -26.00 -1.32 -17.68
C GLY A 728 -26.89 -2.44 -18.21
N ARG A 729 -28.18 -2.42 -17.88
CA ARG A 729 -29.19 -3.38 -18.35
C ARG A 729 -30.45 -2.63 -18.76
N LYS A 730 -30.94 -2.92 -19.96
CA LYS A 730 -32.22 -2.39 -20.41
C LYS A 730 -33.39 -3.01 -19.65
N LEU A 731 -34.26 -2.16 -19.11
CA LEU A 731 -35.55 -2.57 -18.59
C LEU A 731 -36.49 -2.95 -19.73
N ARG A 732 -37.18 -4.09 -19.61
CA ARG A 732 -38.40 -4.35 -20.38
C ARG A 732 -39.60 -4.03 -19.50
N VAL A 733 -40.45 -3.11 -19.95
CA VAL A 733 -41.65 -2.68 -19.22
C VAL A 733 -42.86 -2.95 -20.10
N ASP A 734 -43.79 -3.76 -19.61
CA ASP A 734 -44.90 -4.33 -20.35
C ASP A 734 -46.10 -4.50 -19.40
N TRP A 735 -47.31 -4.68 -19.94
CA TRP A 735 -48.50 -4.82 -19.10
C TRP A 735 -48.57 -6.23 -18.46
N SER A 736 -48.97 -6.29 -17.19
CA SER A 736 -49.17 -7.58 -16.50
C SER A 736 -50.42 -8.27 -17.02
N ASN A 737 -50.26 -9.42 -17.68
CA ASN A 737 -51.35 -10.22 -18.22
C ASN A 737 -52.04 -11.07 -17.14
N GLU A 738 -52.84 -10.45 -16.28
CA GLU A 738 -53.86 -11.21 -15.54
C GLU A 738 -55.13 -11.38 -16.39
N SER A 739 -55.58 -12.62 -16.55
CA SER A 739 -56.80 -12.96 -17.30
C SER A 739 -57.42 -14.24 -16.76
N GLY A 740 -58.33 -14.09 -15.80
CA GLY A 740 -59.33 -15.12 -15.45
C GLY A 740 -59.02 -15.99 -14.24
N SER A 741 -59.52 -15.58 -13.08
CA SER A 741 -60.10 -16.53 -12.12
C SER A 741 -61.59 -16.68 -12.43
N GLY A 742 -62.06 -17.89 -12.70
CA GLY A 742 -63.49 -18.19 -12.85
C GLY A 742 -63.82 -19.22 -13.92
N ASP A 743 -64.27 -20.41 -13.49
CA ASP A 743 -64.92 -21.37 -14.37
C ASP A 743 -66.24 -20.82 -14.93
N ASN A 744 -66.45 -20.96 -16.25
CA ASN A 744 -67.60 -21.70 -16.83
C ASN A 744 -67.56 -21.65 -18.36
N ALA A 745 -67.56 -22.81 -19.01
CA ALA A 745 -67.89 -22.95 -20.44
C ALA A 745 -69.42 -22.93 -20.66
N PRO A 746 -69.91 -23.00 -21.92
CA PRO A 746 -70.32 -24.33 -22.38
C PRO A 746 -70.12 -24.64 -23.88
N SER A 747 -69.35 -25.70 -24.13
CA SER A 747 -69.59 -26.81 -25.08
C SER A 747 -70.42 -26.61 -26.37
N ASN A 748 -69.81 -26.93 -27.51
CA ASN A 748 -70.26 -27.94 -28.51
C ASN A 748 -69.26 -28.04 -29.68
N ARG A 749 -68.96 -29.18 -30.31
CA ARG A 749 -69.25 -30.61 -30.02
C ARG A 749 -68.38 -31.49 -30.97
N ASP A 750 -68.00 -32.70 -30.54
CA ASP A 750 -67.89 -33.99 -31.29
C ASP A 750 -67.33 -34.06 -32.75
N GLN A 751 -66.65 -35.10 -33.25
CA GLN A 751 -66.36 -36.47 -32.77
C GLN A 751 -65.24 -37.16 -33.61
N ASN A 752 -64.72 -38.30 -33.13
CA ASN A 752 -64.15 -39.46 -33.87
C ASN A 752 -62.90 -39.35 -34.78
N ALA A 753 -61.76 -39.80 -34.21
CA ALA A 753 -60.99 -41.02 -34.58
C ALA A 753 -60.24 -41.20 -35.96
N PRO A 754 -59.14 -42.00 -36.02
CA PRO A 754 -58.20 -42.10 -37.17
C PRO A 754 -58.35 -43.43 -37.99
N PRO A 755 -57.55 -43.70 -39.07
CA PRO A 755 -56.25 -44.42 -38.88
C PRO A 755 -55.12 -44.24 -39.94
N ASN A 756 -53.86 -44.38 -39.47
CA ASN A 756 -52.63 -45.04 -40.01
C ASN A 756 -52.21 -45.14 -41.52
N MET A 757 -50.87 -45.19 -41.72
CA MET A 757 -50.01 -45.74 -42.83
C MET A 757 -49.67 -44.93 -44.11
N GLY A 758 -48.36 -44.95 -44.48
CA GLY A 758 -47.92 -44.99 -45.90
C GLY A 758 -46.56 -44.35 -46.28
N MET A 759 -45.62 -45.12 -46.87
CA MET A 759 -44.37 -44.67 -47.57
C MET A 759 -44.69 -43.84 -48.85
N ASN A 760 -43.81 -43.10 -49.56
CA ASN A 760 -42.32 -43.06 -49.75
C ASN A 760 -41.92 -41.64 -50.30
N GLY A 761 -40.70 -41.25 -50.74
CA GLY A 761 -39.36 -41.87 -50.82
C GLY A 761 -38.37 -41.06 -51.72
N GLN A 762 -37.04 -41.18 -51.48
CA GLN A 762 -35.86 -40.75 -52.29
C GLN A 762 -35.74 -39.32 -52.91
N GLN A 763 -34.75 -38.53 -52.39
CA GLN A 763 -33.65 -37.74 -53.06
C GLN A 763 -33.82 -37.02 -54.44
N PRO A 764 -33.02 -35.97 -54.80
CA PRO A 764 -31.80 -35.41 -54.13
C PRO A 764 -31.70 -33.85 -54.07
N ALA A 765 -30.50 -33.36 -53.70
CA ALA A 765 -29.89 -32.03 -53.97
C ALA A 765 -30.22 -30.84 -53.04
N ALA A 766 -29.30 -29.85 -53.02
CA ALA A 766 -29.26 -28.69 -52.13
C ALA A 766 -28.91 -27.40 -52.90
N PRO A 767 -29.10 -26.21 -52.29
CA PRO A 767 -28.14 -25.12 -52.52
C PRO A 767 -27.80 -24.22 -51.31
N ALA A 768 -26.54 -23.77 -51.31
CA ALA A 768 -26.00 -22.48 -50.83
C ALA A 768 -26.14 -22.00 -49.35
N PRO A 769 -25.07 -21.42 -48.75
CA PRO A 769 -25.14 -20.66 -47.51
C PRO A 769 -25.55 -19.19 -47.73
N ALA A 770 -26.15 -18.56 -46.72
CA ALA A 770 -26.49 -17.13 -46.73
C ALA A 770 -25.36 -16.26 -46.15
N GLN A 771 -25.25 -15.02 -46.63
CA GLN A 771 -24.32 -13.99 -46.12
C GLN A 771 -24.90 -13.27 -44.87
N PRO A 772 -24.07 -12.80 -43.92
CA PRO A 772 -24.53 -11.99 -42.80
C PRO A 772 -24.86 -10.55 -43.24
N SER A 773 -26.04 -10.06 -42.87
CA SER A 773 -26.45 -8.65 -43.07
C SER A 773 -25.95 -7.76 -41.94
N SER A 774 -25.44 -6.56 -42.26
CA SER A 774 -25.07 -5.55 -41.26
C SER A 774 -26.29 -4.93 -40.56
N THR A 775 -26.11 -4.52 -39.31
CA THR A 775 -27.16 -4.00 -38.41
C THR A 775 -27.17 -2.47 -38.26
N LEU A 776 -26.31 -1.78 -39.01
CA LEU A 776 -26.29 -0.31 -39.11
C LEU A 776 -27.14 0.13 -40.31
N GLY A 777 -28.04 1.09 -40.07
CA GLY A 777 -28.80 1.75 -41.13
C GLY A 777 -27.91 2.66 -42.00
N PRO A 778 -28.38 3.11 -43.17
CA PRO A 778 -27.61 3.97 -44.06
C PRO A 778 -27.23 5.28 -43.36
N LEU A 779 -25.94 5.60 -43.39
CA LEU A 779 -25.40 6.83 -42.83
C LEU A 779 -25.85 8.08 -43.63
N PRO A 780 -25.84 9.29 -43.02
CA PRO A 780 -26.12 10.52 -43.74
C PRO A 780 -25.15 10.73 -44.91
N PRO A 781 -25.62 11.16 -46.10
CA PRO A 781 -24.74 11.47 -47.21
C PRO A 781 -23.87 12.68 -46.89
N GLY A 782 -22.60 12.63 -47.33
CA GLY A 782 -21.66 13.74 -47.16
C GLY A 782 -22.03 14.97 -47.99
N VAL A 783 -21.59 16.15 -47.53
CA VAL A 783 -21.77 17.43 -48.24
C VAL A 783 -20.54 17.70 -49.11
N GLU A 784 -20.73 18.15 -50.35
CA GLU A 784 -19.62 18.57 -51.22
C GLU A 784 -18.90 19.78 -50.63
N LEU A 785 -17.56 19.71 -50.57
CA LEU A 785 -16.73 20.80 -50.04
C LEU A 785 -16.41 21.83 -51.14
N PRO A 786 -16.26 23.12 -50.78
CA PRO A 786 -15.79 24.14 -51.73
C PRO A 786 -14.42 23.76 -52.32
N PRO A 787 -14.14 24.11 -53.60
CA PRO A 787 -12.82 23.91 -54.17
C PRO A 787 -11.76 24.62 -53.33
N ASN A 788 -10.66 23.91 -53.05
CA ASN A 788 -9.56 24.29 -52.14
C ASN A 788 -9.84 24.14 -50.63
N LEU A 789 -10.83 23.33 -50.20
CA LEU A 789 -10.97 22.90 -48.80
C LEU A 789 -10.88 21.36 -48.70
N THR A 790 -9.99 20.83 -47.85
CA THR A 790 -9.88 19.39 -47.63
C THR A 790 -10.88 18.89 -46.56
N CYS A 791 -11.17 17.59 -46.53
CA CYS A 791 -12.03 17.01 -45.48
C CYS A 791 -11.44 17.21 -44.07
N PRO A 792 -10.14 16.95 -43.81
CA PRO A 792 -9.50 17.30 -42.53
C PRO A 792 -9.67 18.78 -42.15
N ASP A 793 -9.40 19.71 -43.06
CA ASP A 793 -9.56 21.16 -42.80
C ASP A 793 -11.00 21.54 -42.44
N ALA A 794 -11.98 20.95 -43.14
CA ALA A 794 -13.39 21.20 -42.88
C ALA A 794 -13.81 20.67 -41.50
N ILE A 795 -13.35 19.48 -41.11
CA ILE A 795 -13.65 18.87 -39.82
C ILE A 795 -13.00 19.67 -38.69
N SER A 796 -11.70 19.96 -38.78
CA SER A 796 -10.97 20.70 -37.73
C SER A 796 -11.52 22.12 -37.55
N ARG A 797 -11.96 22.80 -38.61
CA ARG A 797 -12.67 24.09 -38.51
C ARG A 797 -14.04 23.97 -37.86
N THR A 798 -14.79 22.91 -38.15
CA THR A 798 -16.11 22.68 -37.55
C THR A 798 -15.99 22.42 -36.05
N LEU A 799 -15.08 21.53 -35.64
CA LEU A 799 -14.86 21.19 -34.23
C LEU A 799 -14.33 22.37 -33.41
N SER A 800 -13.46 23.22 -33.99
CA SER A 800 -13.00 24.45 -33.33
C SER A 800 -14.09 25.53 -33.13
N THR A 801 -15.30 25.33 -33.69
CA THR A 801 -16.47 26.19 -33.40
C THR A 801 -17.46 25.58 -32.39
N LEU A 802 -17.21 24.37 -31.90
CA LEU A 802 -18.04 23.74 -30.87
C LEU A 802 -17.53 24.08 -29.45
N PRO A 803 -18.43 24.35 -28.49
CA PRO A 803 -18.08 24.44 -27.08
C PRO A 803 -17.42 23.15 -26.53
N PRO A 804 -16.47 23.24 -25.57
CA PRO A 804 -15.79 22.08 -25.01
C PRO A 804 -16.70 21.02 -24.40
N ASP A 805 -17.83 21.42 -23.81
CA ASP A 805 -18.87 20.55 -23.28
C ASP A 805 -19.53 19.69 -24.38
N GLN A 806 -19.74 20.23 -25.58
CA GLN A 806 -20.28 19.48 -26.71
C GLN A 806 -19.25 18.53 -27.32
N LEU A 807 -17.97 18.92 -27.35
CA LEU A 807 -16.87 18.01 -27.73
C LEU A 807 -16.74 16.85 -26.74
N LEU A 808 -16.84 17.12 -25.44
CA LEU A 808 -16.82 16.10 -24.39
C LEU A 808 -18.04 15.17 -24.47
N ASP A 809 -19.23 15.67 -24.76
CA ASP A 809 -20.43 14.82 -24.95
C ASP A 809 -20.30 13.91 -26.18
N ILE A 810 -19.82 14.42 -27.32
CA ILE A 810 -19.55 13.58 -28.52
C ILE A 810 -18.56 12.45 -28.19
N LEU A 811 -17.50 12.74 -27.44
CA LEU A 811 -16.53 11.74 -26.99
C LEU A 811 -17.13 10.76 -25.97
N SER A 812 -18.00 11.24 -25.07
CA SER A 812 -18.72 10.43 -24.09
C SER A 812 -19.69 9.45 -24.76
N GLN A 813 -20.48 9.92 -25.72
CA GLN A 813 -21.39 9.09 -26.52
C GLN A 813 -20.63 8.03 -27.32
N MET A 814 -19.51 8.38 -27.95
CA MET A 814 -18.70 7.41 -28.69
C MET A 814 -18.04 6.38 -27.74
N LYS A 815 -17.52 6.81 -26.59
CA LYS A 815 -16.99 5.92 -25.55
C LYS A 815 -18.08 4.98 -25.04
N GLY A 816 -19.29 5.48 -24.82
CA GLY A 816 -20.47 4.68 -24.49
C GLY A 816 -20.73 3.60 -25.54
N LEU A 817 -20.78 3.97 -26.83
CA LEU A 817 -20.98 3.01 -27.92
C LEU A 817 -19.89 1.93 -27.96
N VAL A 818 -18.61 2.31 -27.84
CA VAL A 818 -17.47 1.36 -27.77
C VAL A 818 -17.59 0.40 -26.59
N MET A 819 -18.07 0.85 -25.43
CA MET A 819 -18.23 0.01 -24.24
C MET A 819 -19.49 -0.87 -24.28
N THR A 820 -20.56 -0.45 -24.98
CA THR A 820 -21.84 -1.20 -25.04
C THR A 820 -21.97 -2.14 -26.24
N ASP A 821 -21.39 -1.79 -27.39
CA ASP A 821 -21.42 -2.60 -28.62
C ASP A 821 -20.12 -2.36 -29.44
N PRO A 822 -19.00 -2.99 -29.05
CA PRO A 822 -17.71 -2.80 -29.70
C PRO A 822 -17.75 -3.11 -31.20
N ALA A 823 -18.49 -4.15 -31.60
CA ALA A 823 -18.58 -4.57 -33.01
C ALA A 823 -19.28 -3.50 -33.86
N LYS A 824 -20.36 -2.91 -33.37
CA LYS A 824 -21.06 -1.80 -34.03
C LYS A 824 -20.27 -0.49 -33.97
N ALA A 825 -19.49 -0.25 -32.92
CA ALA A 825 -18.57 0.87 -32.87
C ALA A 825 -17.46 0.75 -33.94
N THR A 826 -16.84 -0.42 -34.08
CA THR A 826 -15.88 -0.71 -35.15
C THR A 826 -16.51 -0.55 -36.54
N GLU A 827 -17.70 -1.10 -36.76
CA GLU A 827 -18.38 -0.98 -38.06
C GLU A 827 -18.79 0.46 -38.38
N LEU A 828 -19.24 1.25 -37.39
CA LEU A 828 -19.53 2.67 -37.56
C LEU A 828 -18.29 3.47 -37.98
N LEU A 829 -17.15 3.28 -37.29
CA LEU A 829 -15.90 3.95 -37.64
C LEU A 829 -15.35 3.49 -39.00
N ARG A 830 -15.56 2.21 -39.36
CA ARG A 830 -15.19 1.66 -40.68
C ARG A 830 -16.05 2.22 -41.81
N GLN A 831 -17.34 2.48 -41.57
CA GLN A 831 -18.25 3.11 -42.54
C GLN A 831 -18.13 4.65 -42.57
N ALA A 832 -17.62 5.28 -41.50
CA ALA A 832 -17.41 6.73 -41.40
C ALA A 832 -15.98 7.11 -40.94
N PRO A 833 -14.94 6.96 -41.78
CA PRO A 833 -13.56 7.37 -41.42
C PRO A 833 -13.44 8.85 -41.01
N GLN A 834 -14.29 9.72 -41.56
CA GLN A 834 -14.39 11.12 -41.18
C GLN A 834 -14.83 11.34 -39.72
N LEU A 835 -15.62 10.42 -39.15
CA LEU A 835 -16.00 10.45 -37.73
C LEU A 835 -14.82 10.04 -36.85
N ALA A 836 -14.03 9.05 -37.25
CA ALA A 836 -12.80 8.67 -36.55
C ALA A 836 -11.80 9.85 -36.46
N TYR A 837 -11.60 10.57 -37.58
CA TYR A 837 -10.79 11.79 -37.58
C TYR A 837 -11.39 12.89 -36.70
N ALA A 838 -12.72 13.08 -36.71
CA ALA A 838 -13.38 14.07 -35.85
C ALA A 838 -13.25 13.77 -34.35
N ILE A 839 -13.36 12.49 -33.96
CA ILE A 839 -13.11 12.02 -32.58
C ILE A 839 -11.67 12.33 -32.16
N PHE A 840 -10.69 11.98 -32.99
CA PHE A 840 -9.27 12.24 -32.69
C PHE A 840 -8.96 13.73 -32.58
N GLN A 841 -9.46 14.54 -33.52
CA GLN A 841 -9.30 15.99 -33.49
C GLN A 841 -10.00 16.64 -32.28
N SER A 842 -11.10 16.08 -31.79
CA SER A 842 -11.78 16.54 -30.57
C SER A 842 -10.93 16.25 -29.32
N LEU A 843 -10.29 15.08 -29.24
CA LEU A 843 -9.35 14.74 -28.16
C LEU A 843 -8.14 15.70 -28.13
N LEU A 844 -7.61 16.07 -29.30
CA LEU A 844 -6.52 17.06 -29.41
C LEU A 844 -6.97 18.47 -28.99
N LEU A 845 -8.15 18.93 -29.42
CA LEU A 845 -8.70 20.25 -29.04
C LEU A 845 -8.96 20.37 -27.53
N LEU A 846 -9.24 19.25 -26.86
CA LEU A 846 -9.42 19.16 -25.42
C LEU A 846 -8.12 18.82 -24.65
N GLN A 847 -6.97 18.74 -25.35
CA GLN A 847 -5.65 18.40 -24.78
C GLN A 847 -5.61 17.03 -24.06
N LEU A 848 -6.45 16.08 -24.48
CA LEU A 848 -6.56 14.73 -23.90
C LEU A 848 -5.61 13.70 -24.55
N VAL A 849 -4.93 14.06 -25.63
CA VAL A 849 -4.02 13.21 -26.44
C VAL A 849 -2.88 14.08 -26.97
N ASP A 850 -1.67 13.52 -27.09
CA ASP A 850 -0.48 14.22 -27.63
C ASP A 850 -0.57 14.40 -29.16
N PRO A 851 -0.34 15.61 -29.71
CA PRO A 851 -0.29 15.86 -31.15
C PRO A 851 0.68 14.97 -31.95
N GLN A 852 1.76 14.46 -31.37
CA GLN A 852 2.76 13.61 -32.04
C GLN A 852 2.18 12.27 -32.51
N ILE A 853 1.13 11.77 -31.85
CA ILE A 853 0.47 10.50 -32.20
C ILE A 853 -0.15 10.58 -33.61
N LEU A 854 -0.57 11.78 -34.05
CA LEU A 854 -1.16 12.02 -35.37
C LEU A 854 -0.20 11.63 -36.51
N THR A 855 1.10 11.92 -36.37
CA THR A 855 2.13 11.57 -37.37
C THR A 855 2.22 10.06 -37.59
N SER A 856 2.27 9.28 -36.50
CA SER A 856 2.38 7.81 -36.57
C SER A 856 1.18 7.14 -37.25
N LEU A 857 -0.03 7.67 -37.05
CA LEU A 857 -1.26 7.15 -37.65
C LEU A 857 -1.32 7.41 -39.15
N VAL A 858 -0.86 8.59 -39.59
CA VAL A 858 -0.78 8.93 -41.03
C VAL A 858 0.21 8.03 -41.75
N GLU A 859 1.41 7.82 -41.18
CA GLU A 859 2.43 6.91 -41.74
C GLU A 859 1.91 5.47 -41.85
N THR A 860 1.23 4.98 -40.81
CA THR A 860 0.62 3.64 -40.80
C THR A 860 -0.46 3.47 -41.87
N SER A 861 -1.22 4.53 -42.19
CA SER A 861 -2.30 4.50 -43.18
C SER A 861 -1.85 4.42 -44.65
N ALA A 862 -0.56 4.63 -44.93
CA ALA A 862 -0.02 4.73 -46.29
C ALA A 862 0.47 3.39 -46.89
N ALA A 863 0.44 2.28 -46.13
CA ALA A 863 1.00 1.00 -46.55
C ALA A 863 -0.03 0.11 -47.31
N PRO A 864 0.31 -0.46 -48.49
CA PRO A 864 -0.57 -1.37 -49.21
C PRO A 864 -0.58 -2.78 -48.60
N ALA A 865 -1.78 -3.39 -48.50
CA ALA A 865 -1.97 -4.67 -47.80
C ALA A 865 -1.44 -5.90 -48.57
N PRO A 866 -0.75 -6.85 -47.89
CA PRO A 866 -0.39 -8.16 -48.46
C PRO A 866 -1.58 -9.11 -48.66
N VAL A 867 -1.41 -10.10 -49.55
CA VAL A 867 -2.45 -11.10 -49.90
C VAL A 867 -2.30 -12.37 -49.04
N ALA A 868 -3.40 -12.82 -48.42
CA ALA A 868 -3.41 -14.03 -47.59
C ALA A 868 -3.59 -15.34 -48.40
N GLN A 869 -3.01 -16.44 -47.88
CA GLN A 869 -3.23 -17.82 -48.37
C GLN A 869 -3.96 -18.65 -47.30
N ALA A 870 -4.68 -19.70 -47.71
CA ALA A 870 -5.61 -20.46 -46.86
C ALA A 870 -5.06 -21.85 -46.41
N PRO A 871 -5.23 -22.25 -45.13
CA PRO A 871 -4.92 -23.60 -44.64
C PRO A 871 -6.00 -24.69 -44.91
N PRO A 872 -5.68 -25.99 -44.78
CA PRO A 872 -6.55 -27.13 -45.13
C PRO A 872 -7.36 -27.74 -43.96
N VAL A 873 -8.08 -28.87 -44.20
CA VAL A 873 -9.22 -29.34 -43.39
C VAL A 873 -9.22 -30.86 -43.08
N GLN A 874 -9.50 -31.22 -41.81
CA GLN A 874 -10.04 -32.49 -41.24
C GLN A 874 -9.27 -33.84 -41.27
N GLN A 875 -9.42 -34.59 -40.15
CA GLN A 875 -10.07 -35.92 -40.14
C GLN A 875 -10.77 -36.21 -38.78
N VAL A 876 -11.57 -37.29 -38.68
CA VAL A 876 -12.65 -37.50 -37.66
C VAL A 876 -12.82 -38.98 -37.28
N GLN A 877 -13.23 -39.31 -36.03
CA GLN A 877 -13.75 -40.63 -35.59
C GLN A 877 -14.93 -40.54 -34.58
N GLN A 878 -15.71 -41.63 -34.44
CA GLN A 878 -16.97 -41.81 -33.66
C GLN A 878 -17.29 -43.32 -33.45
N PRO A 879 -18.37 -43.76 -32.74
CA PRO A 879 -19.11 -43.19 -31.59
C PRO A 879 -18.97 -44.09 -30.31
N PRO A 880 -19.85 -45.03 -29.84
CA PRO A 880 -21.22 -45.48 -30.19
C PRO A 880 -22.32 -45.16 -29.10
N PRO A 881 -23.08 -46.05 -28.37
CA PRO A 881 -24.48 -45.72 -27.94
C PRO A 881 -24.84 -45.95 -26.44
N GLN A 882 -26.15 -45.92 -26.11
CA GLN A 882 -26.78 -46.07 -24.76
C GLN A 882 -27.65 -47.34 -24.63
N VAL A 883 -28.09 -47.70 -23.40
CA VAL A 883 -29.15 -48.68 -23.07
C VAL A 883 -30.08 -48.14 -21.94
N ALA A 884 -31.24 -48.74 -21.66
CA ALA A 884 -32.43 -48.03 -21.13
C ALA A 884 -33.08 -48.51 -19.77
N ARG A 885 -34.12 -47.76 -19.38
CA ARG A 885 -35.13 -47.83 -18.26
C ARG A 885 -35.85 -49.21 -18.10
N PRO A 886 -36.66 -49.56 -17.03
CA PRO A 886 -37.75 -48.76 -16.40
C PRO A 886 -38.06 -49.01 -14.86
N PRO A 887 -39.31 -49.04 -14.27
CA PRO A 887 -39.72 -48.11 -13.16
C PRO A 887 -40.49 -48.77 -11.96
N VAL A 888 -41.47 -48.05 -11.33
CA VAL A 888 -42.55 -48.44 -10.33
C VAL A 888 -42.26 -48.05 -8.84
N ASN A 889 -43.19 -47.65 -7.94
CA ASN A 889 -44.46 -46.85 -7.96
C ASN A 889 -44.92 -46.46 -6.50
N TYR A 890 -45.93 -45.56 -6.34
CA TYR A 890 -46.61 -45.03 -5.10
C TYR A 890 -47.50 -46.06 -4.33
N PRO A 891 -48.25 -45.79 -3.19
CA PRO A 891 -48.73 -44.51 -2.56
C PRO A 891 -48.88 -44.42 -0.99
N GLY A 892 -49.48 -43.33 -0.42
CA GLY A 892 -50.10 -43.32 0.95
C GLY A 892 -50.47 -41.95 1.63
N TYR A 893 -51.70 -41.82 2.18
CA TYR A 893 -52.32 -40.75 3.05
C TYR A 893 -53.70 -41.31 3.57
N PRO A 894 -54.55 -40.73 4.47
CA PRO A 894 -54.52 -39.54 5.38
C PRO A 894 -54.84 -39.97 6.87
N PRO A 895 -55.75 -39.39 7.74
CA PRO A 895 -56.27 -38.01 8.01
C PRO A 895 -56.40 -37.55 9.52
N GLN A 896 -56.55 -36.22 9.79
CA GLN A 896 -57.36 -35.57 10.89
C GLN A 896 -56.99 -35.85 12.39
N VAL A 897 -57.52 -35.24 13.49
CA VAL A 897 -58.50 -34.14 13.80
C VAL A 897 -58.15 -33.43 15.17
N ALA A 898 -58.89 -32.38 15.61
CA ALA A 898 -58.69 -31.61 16.88
C ALA A 898 -59.89 -31.68 17.89
N PRO A 899 -59.78 -31.17 19.15
CA PRO A 899 -60.53 -29.93 19.53
C PRO A 899 -59.89 -29.05 20.66
N THR A 900 -60.59 -27.99 21.11
CA THR A 900 -60.16 -26.94 22.09
C THR A 900 -61.25 -26.63 23.19
N PRO A 901 -61.33 -25.43 23.83
CA PRO A 901 -60.82 -25.06 25.17
C PRO A 901 -61.93 -24.82 26.25
N PRO A 902 -61.61 -24.30 27.47
CA PRO A 902 -62.10 -22.94 27.85
C PRO A 902 -61.23 -22.13 28.87
N VAL A 903 -61.65 -20.89 29.18
CA VAL A 903 -61.01 -19.85 30.05
C VAL A 903 -62.09 -19.05 30.81
N PRO A 904 -61.98 -18.73 32.14
CA PRO A 904 -61.84 -17.31 32.57
C PRO A 904 -61.21 -16.96 33.97
N GLN A 905 -60.45 -15.86 33.97
CA GLN A 905 -60.43 -14.66 34.87
C GLN A 905 -61.30 -14.60 36.17
N PRO A 906 -60.84 -13.95 37.28
CA PRO A 906 -60.91 -12.46 37.41
C PRO A 906 -59.78 -11.74 38.22
N TYR A 907 -59.95 -10.41 38.46
CA TYR A 907 -58.92 -9.37 38.73
C TYR A 907 -58.85 -8.73 40.16
N ALA A 908 -57.73 -8.02 40.40
CA ALA A 908 -57.48 -6.87 41.32
C ALA A 908 -57.28 -7.13 42.85
N GLN A 909 -56.32 -6.50 43.56
CA GLN A 909 -55.88 -5.07 43.58
C GLN A 909 -54.37 -4.85 43.94
N PRO A 910 -53.85 -3.58 43.88
CA PRO A 910 -52.43 -3.20 44.11
C PRO A 910 -52.20 -2.34 45.40
N PRO A 911 -50.99 -1.79 45.69
CA PRO A 911 -49.61 -2.23 45.42
C PRO A 911 -48.66 -2.19 46.65
N GLN A 912 -47.51 -2.87 46.58
CA GLN A 912 -46.26 -2.48 47.27
C GLN A 912 -45.03 -3.06 46.56
N GLN A 913 -43.86 -2.40 46.66
CA GLN A 913 -42.61 -2.81 45.97
C GLN A 913 -41.84 -3.87 46.77
N PRO A 914 -41.10 -4.75 46.07
CA PRO A 914 -39.64 -4.78 46.29
C PRO A 914 -38.78 -4.94 45.01
N GLN A 915 -37.49 -4.64 45.20
CA GLN A 915 -36.26 -4.84 44.40
C GLN A 915 -36.29 -5.59 43.05
N ALA A 916 -35.46 -5.11 42.11
CA ALA A 916 -35.17 -5.75 40.82
C ALA A 916 -33.90 -6.64 40.86
N PRO A 917 -33.82 -7.77 40.10
CA PRO A 917 -32.63 -8.62 40.00
C PRO A 917 -31.61 -8.14 38.94
N PRO A 918 -30.37 -8.66 38.94
CA PRO A 918 -29.34 -8.33 37.95
C PRO A 918 -29.57 -9.00 36.58
N THR A 919 -28.91 -8.47 35.54
CA THR A 919 -28.97 -8.98 34.17
C THR A 919 -27.84 -9.97 33.88
N ASP A 920 -28.18 -11.25 33.74
CA ASP A 920 -27.29 -12.29 33.22
C ASP A 920 -27.68 -12.62 31.76
N GLN A 921 -26.71 -12.48 30.85
CA GLN A 921 -26.93 -12.62 29.41
C GLN A 921 -27.08 -14.09 28.98
N GLN A 922 -26.49 -15.04 29.71
CA GLN A 922 -26.63 -16.47 29.41
C GLN A 922 -28.03 -17.00 29.81
N ALA A 923 -28.55 -16.54 30.96
CA ALA A 923 -29.90 -16.87 31.40
C ALA A 923 -30.98 -16.37 30.42
N LEU A 924 -30.80 -15.17 29.84
CA LEU A 924 -31.63 -14.66 28.76
C LEU A 924 -31.57 -15.54 27.51
N TYR A 925 -30.38 -16.01 27.12
CA TYR A 925 -30.19 -16.88 25.95
C TYR A 925 -30.90 -18.23 26.13
N ALA A 926 -30.78 -18.84 27.31
CA ALA A 926 -31.49 -20.07 27.66
C ALA A 926 -33.02 -19.90 27.63
N GLN A 927 -33.54 -18.76 28.10
CA GLN A 927 -34.97 -18.45 28.02
C GLN A 927 -35.46 -18.28 26.58
N VAL A 928 -34.69 -17.60 25.70
CA VAL A 928 -35.01 -17.48 24.28
C VAL A 928 -35.03 -18.84 23.59
N MET A 929 -34.06 -19.72 23.87
CA MET A 929 -34.02 -21.06 23.30
C MET A 929 -35.12 -21.98 23.84
N ALA A 930 -35.65 -21.73 25.04
CA ALA A 930 -36.79 -22.45 25.63
C ALA A 930 -38.17 -22.02 25.11
N LEU A 931 -38.29 -20.94 24.31
CA LEU A 931 -39.58 -20.49 23.80
C LEU A 931 -40.23 -21.52 22.87
N SER A 932 -41.48 -21.90 23.15
CA SER A 932 -42.24 -22.71 22.19
C SER A 932 -42.50 -21.91 20.91
N GLN A 933 -42.62 -22.60 19.77
CA GLN A 933 -42.89 -21.96 18.48
C GLN A 933 -44.15 -21.08 18.53
N GLN A 934 -45.16 -21.51 19.31
CA GLN A 934 -46.42 -20.80 19.50
C GLN A 934 -46.29 -19.50 20.31
N GLN A 935 -45.23 -19.35 21.13
CA GLN A 935 -44.89 -18.08 21.78
C GLN A 935 -44.15 -17.13 20.82
N ILE A 936 -43.24 -17.68 19.99
CA ILE A 936 -42.52 -16.92 18.96
C ILE A 936 -43.50 -16.35 17.93
N ASP A 937 -44.52 -17.12 17.56
CA ASP A 937 -45.56 -16.71 16.61
C ASP A 937 -46.55 -15.67 17.15
N GLN A 938 -46.48 -15.32 18.44
CA GLN A 938 -47.28 -14.26 19.07
C GLN A 938 -46.49 -12.94 19.29
N LEU A 939 -45.20 -12.92 18.95
CA LEU A 939 -44.38 -11.71 19.02
C LEU A 939 -44.71 -10.74 17.87
N GLN A 940 -44.43 -9.45 18.09
CA GLN A 940 -44.42 -8.46 17.00
C GLN A 940 -43.48 -8.94 15.87
N PRO A 941 -43.77 -8.65 14.58
CA PRO A 941 -43.03 -9.21 13.45
C PRO A 941 -41.50 -9.01 13.54
N GLU A 942 -41.09 -7.85 14.06
CA GLU A 942 -39.70 -7.45 14.28
C GLU A 942 -38.96 -8.40 15.25
N TYR A 943 -39.54 -8.67 16.43
CA TYR A 943 -38.96 -9.58 17.41
C TYR A 943 -39.09 -11.06 17.01
N ARG A 944 -40.18 -11.41 16.30
CA ARG A 944 -40.36 -12.75 15.72
C ARG A 944 -39.25 -13.09 14.73
N ALA A 945 -38.88 -12.16 13.86
CA ALA A 945 -37.77 -12.33 12.93
C ALA A 945 -36.44 -12.57 13.67
N GLN A 946 -36.11 -11.74 14.67
CA GLN A 946 -34.86 -11.85 15.42
C GLN A 946 -34.71 -13.19 16.15
N ILE A 947 -35.76 -13.70 16.81
CA ILE A 947 -35.67 -14.98 17.54
C ILE A 947 -35.61 -16.18 16.58
N LEU A 948 -36.30 -16.14 15.44
CA LEU A 948 -36.15 -17.17 14.41
C LEU A 948 -34.74 -17.18 13.80
N GLN A 949 -34.13 -16.01 13.61
CA GLN A 949 -32.76 -15.87 13.10
C GLN A 949 -31.73 -16.44 14.09
N ILE A 950 -31.88 -16.20 15.40
CA ILE A 950 -31.05 -16.80 16.45
C ILE A 950 -31.14 -18.33 16.42
N ARG A 951 -32.34 -18.91 16.26
CA ARG A 951 -32.51 -20.36 16.15
C ARG A 951 -31.86 -20.96 14.90
N GLN A 952 -31.99 -20.31 13.75
CA GLN A 952 -31.37 -20.76 12.51
C GLN A 952 -29.83 -20.74 12.58
N MET A 953 -29.23 -19.85 13.36
CA MET A 953 -27.79 -19.85 13.60
C MET A 953 -27.33 -21.03 14.48
N THR A 954 -28.19 -21.56 15.38
CA THR A 954 -27.85 -22.72 16.21
C THR A 954 -28.07 -24.08 15.52
N ASP A 955 -29.07 -24.24 14.65
CA ASP A 955 -29.28 -25.50 13.90
C ASP A 955 -28.07 -25.84 12.99
N TRP A 956 -27.36 -24.81 12.51
CA TRP A 956 -26.14 -24.94 11.69
C TRP A 956 -25.00 -25.67 12.40
N VAL A 957 -24.92 -25.57 13.74
CA VAL A 957 -23.91 -26.27 14.56
C VAL A 957 -24.25 -27.75 14.73
N SER A 958 -25.52 -28.14 14.63
CA SER A 958 -25.99 -29.51 14.88
C SER A 958 -25.93 -30.46 13.68
N THR A 959 -25.77 -29.92 12.47
CA THR A 959 -26.00 -30.65 11.20
C THR A 959 -24.75 -30.97 10.39
N THR A 960 -23.57 -30.54 10.84
CA THR A 960 -22.28 -30.92 10.23
C THR A 960 -21.73 -32.18 10.91
N GLN A 961 -21.26 -33.17 10.11
CA GLN A 961 -20.83 -34.47 10.62
C GLN A 961 -19.47 -34.42 11.35
N LEU A 962 -19.49 -34.12 12.64
CA LEU A 962 -18.32 -34.30 13.52
C LEU A 962 -17.97 -35.79 13.68
N THR A 963 -16.67 -36.11 13.54
CA THR A 963 -16.11 -37.45 13.72
C THR A 963 -16.26 -37.94 15.18
N PRO A 964 -16.14 -39.25 15.45
CA PRO A 964 -16.29 -39.79 16.81
C PRO A 964 -15.34 -39.15 17.83
N ILE A 965 -14.08 -38.90 17.44
CA ILE A 965 -13.06 -38.25 18.29
C ILE A 965 -13.48 -36.84 18.68
N ALA A 966 -13.96 -36.03 17.73
CA ALA A 966 -14.44 -34.68 18.00
C ALA A 966 -15.64 -34.67 18.96
N ARG A 967 -16.44 -35.74 19.01
CA ARG A 967 -17.54 -35.90 19.98
C ARG A 967 -17.05 -36.25 21.38
N ASP A 968 -16.09 -37.17 21.50
CA ASP A 968 -15.47 -37.52 22.80
C ASP A 968 -14.73 -36.31 23.40
N LEU A 969 -13.98 -35.57 22.58
CA LEU A 969 -13.33 -34.31 22.99
C LEU A 969 -14.36 -33.27 23.47
N PHE A 970 -15.46 -33.09 22.72
CA PHE A 970 -16.53 -32.17 23.11
C PHE A 970 -17.27 -32.60 24.40
N GLU A 971 -17.43 -33.91 24.67
CA GLU A 971 -17.93 -34.38 25.97
C GLU A 971 -16.94 -34.09 27.11
N ILE A 972 -15.62 -34.23 26.89
CA ILE A 972 -14.60 -33.92 27.90
C ILE A 972 -14.57 -32.41 28.20
N MET A 973 -14.55 -31.56 27.16
CA MET A 973 -14.59 -30.10 27.31
C MET A 973 -15.83 -29.60 28.07
N ASN A 974 -16.94 -30.35 28.08
CA ASN A 974 -18.19 -29.97 28.74
C ASN A 974 -18.56 -30.80 29.99
N ASN A 975 -17.66 -31.67 30.49
CA ASN A 975 -17.93 -32.50 31.67
C ASN A 975 -16.76 -32.41 32.69
N PRO A 976 -16.95 -31.77 33.87
CA PRO A 976 -15.87 -31.51 34.82
C PRO A 976 -15.22 -32.79 35.37
N ASP A 977 -16.01 -33.80 35.73
CA ASP A 977 -15.52 -35.11 36.23
C ASP A 977 -14.61 -35.83 35.21
N ARG A 978 -14.78 -35.56 33.91
CA ARG A 978 -13.89 -36.06 32.86
C ARG A 978 -12.67 -35.17 32.63
N ARG A 979 -12.80 -33.85 32.77
CA ARG A 979 -11.69 -32.89 32.68
C ARG A 979 -10.64 -33.14 33.79
N GLU A 980 -11.08 -33.25 35.04
CA GLU A 980 -10.22 -33.58 36.19
C GLU A 980 -9.49 -34.92 35.99
N ARG A 981 -10.18 -35.91 35.39
CA ARG A 981 -9.61 -37.24 35.14
C ARG A 981 -8.61 -37.27 33.97
N ALA A 982 -8.72 -36.35 33.01
CA ALA A 982 -7.71 -36.16 31.96
C ALA A 982 -6.46 -35.47 32.53
N GLN A 983 -6.62 -34.42 33.34
CA GLN A 983 -5.52 -33.70 34.00
C GLN A 983 -4.67 -34.58 34.94
N ASN A 984 -5.27 -35.61 35.56
CA ASN A 984 -4.57 -36.55 36.44
C ASN A 984 -3.82 -37.69 35.71
N LEU A 985 -3.83 -37.72 34.38
CA LEU A 985 -3.02 -38.63 33.56
C LEU A 985 -2.06 -37.81 32.69
N LYS A 986 -0.83 -38.28 32.50
CA LYS A 986 0.08 -37.66 31.52
C LYS A 986 -0.60 -37.66 30.15
N VAL A 987 -0.57 -36.53 29.45
CA VAL A 987 -1.32 -36.32 28.18
C VAL A 987 -1.04 -37.43 27.17
N GLU A 988 0.22 -37.83 27.02
CA GLU A 988 0.66 -38.96 26.18
C GLU A 988 -0.08 -40.28 26.50
N MET A 989 -0.26 -40.60 27.78
CA MET A 989 -0.97 -41.83 28.21
C MET A 989 -2.47 -41.75 27.95
N PHE A 990 -3.07 -40.55 28.05
CA PHE A 990 -4.49 -40.35 27.79
C PHE A 990 -4.80 -40.34 26.28
N ALA A 991 -3.91 -39.75 25.48
CA ALA A 991 -3.91 -39.86 24.02
C ALA A 991 -3.79 -41.33 23.58
N HIS A 992 -2.93 -42.13 24.23
CA HIS A 992 -2.73 -43.54 23.90
C HIS A 992 -4.00 -44.38 24.16
N ASP A 993 -4.72 -44.10 25.24
CA ASP A 993 -6.01 -44.73 25.55
C ASP A 993 -7.08 -44.37 24.51
N LEU A 994 -7.17 -43.09 24.12
CA LEU A 994 -8.03 -42.63 23.01
C LEU A 994 -7.71 -43.34 21.68
N TYR A 995 -6.44 -43.40 21.29
CA TYR A 995 -5.96 -44.10 20.09
C TYR A 995 -6.32 -45.60 20.12
N SER A 996 -6.04 -46.26 21.25
CA SER A 996 -6.27 -47.69 21.45
C SER A 996 -7.75 -48.07 21.39
N ARG A 997 -8.65 -47.21 21.88
CA ARG A 997 -10.11 -47.43 21.78
C ARG A 997 -10.59 -47.30 20.34
N HIS A 998 -10.15 -46.25 19.63
CA HIS A 998 -10.68 -45.88 18.32
C HIS A 998 -9.97 -46.54 17.12
N HIS A 999 -8.93 -47.33 17.36
CA HIS A 999 -8.22 -48.16 16.34
C HIS A 999 -7.70 -47.33 15.16
N LEU A 1000 -7.05 -46.21 15.45
CA LEU A 1000 -6.48 -45.30 14.47
C LEU A 1000 -5.13 -45.82 13.93
N PRO A 1001 -4.75 -45.51 12.68
CA PRO A 1001 -3.44 -45.86 12.14
C PRO A 1001 -2.33 -45.05 12.83
N GLU A 1002 -1.21 -45.67 13.14
CA GLU A 1002 -0.03 -45.01 13.74
C GLU A 1002 0.72 -44.18 12.69
N GLU A 1003 0.19 -43.00 12.36
CA GLU A 1003 0.84 -41.97 11.54
C GLU A 1003 1.24 -40.77 12.42
N GLU A 1004 2.55 -40.47 12.45
CA GLU A 1004 3.22 -39.67 13.50
C GLU A 1004 2.66 -38.24 13.65
N GLU A 1005 2.35 -37.55 12.54
CA GLU A 1005 1.73 -36.22 12.54
C GLU A 1005 0.34 -36.20 13.22
N THR A 1006 -0.44 -37.28 13.07
CA THR A 1006 -1.80 -37.37 13.66
C THR A 1006 -1.74 -37.56 15.18
N TRP A 1007 -0.63 -38.10 15.68
CA TRP A 1007 -0.37 -38.30 17.09
C TRP A 1007 0.05 -37.00 17.78
N GLU A 1008 1.01 -36.26 17.21
CA GLU A 1008 1.49 -34.99 17.78
C GLU A 1008 0.39 -33.93 17.81
N LEU A 1009 -0.38 -33.77 16.73
CA LEU A 1009 -1.50 -32.81 16.68
C LEU A 1009 -2.58 -33.11 17.74
N LEU A 1010 -2.83 -34.38 18.07
CA LEU A 1010 -3.79 -34.75 19.12
C LEU A 1010 -3.25 -34.43 20.52
N ILE A 1011 -1.95 -34.62 20.77
CA ILE A 1011 -1.30 -34.23 22.03
C ILE A 1011 -1.31 -32.71 22.18
N GLN A 1012 -0.90 -31.97 21.15
CA GLN A 1012 -0.79 -30.51 21.18
C GLN A 1012 -2.15 -29.86 21.48
N TYR A 1013 -3.23 -30.32 20.82
CA TYR A 1013 -4.58 -29.85 21.11
C TYR A 1013 -5.07 -30.21 22.53
N LEU A 1014 -4.68 -31.38 23.06
CA LEU A 1014 -5.00 -31.75 24.44
C LEU A 1014 -4.25 -30.88 25.46
N VAL A 1015 -2.99 -30.50 25.19
CA VAL A 1015 -2.22 -29.57 26.03
C VAL A 1015 -2.91 -28.21 26.10
N GLU A 1016 -3.20 -27.59 24.95
CA GLU A 1016 -3.91 -26.29 24.85
C GLU A 1016 -5.24 -26.28 25.64
N VAL A 1017 -6.02 -27.36 25.53
CA VAL A 1017 -7.30 -27.53 26.25
C VAL A 1017 -7.12 -27.75 27.76
N THR A 1018 -5.96 -28.24 28.22
CA THR A 1018 -5.68 -28.38 29.67
C THR A 1018 -5.04 -27.15 30.33
N GLU A 1019 -4.30 -26.33 29.59
CA GLU A 1019 -3.58 -25.17 30.15
C GLU A 1019 -4.40 -23.88 30.14
N SER A 1020 -5.38 -23.76 29.24
CA SER A 1020 -6.12 -22.51 28.96
C SER A 1020 -7.06 -21.98 30.07
N GLU A 1021 -7.26 -22.70 31.18
CA GLU A 1021 -8.01 -22.19 32.36
C GLU A 1021 -7.11 -21.67 33.50
N PHE A 1022 -5.77 -21.86 33.46
CA PHE A 1022 -4.89 -21.49 34.58
C PHE A 1022 -4.62 -19.98 34.73
N ILE A 1023 -4.92 -19.16 33.72
CA ILE A 1023 -4.81 -17.69 33.78
C ILE A 1023 -6.10 -17.07 34.36
N SER A 1024 -6.61 -17.60 35.48
CA SER A 1024 -7.81 -17.05 36.12
C SER A 1024 -7.89 -17.12 37.65
N ASP A 1025 -7.01 -17.87 38.36
CA ASP A 1025 -6.93 -17.76 39.82
C ASP A 1025 -5.56 -18.14 40.40
N SER A 1026 -4.81 -17.15 40.91
CA SER A 1026 -3.76 -17.38 41.92
C SER A 1026 -3.47 -16.09 42.69
N SER A 1027 -3.76 -16.12 44.00
CA SER A 1027 -3.29 -15.11 44.96
C SER A 1027 -2.92 -15.78 46.28
N GLY A 1028 -1.61 -15.91 46.55
CA GLY A 1028 -1.14 -16.64 47.74
C GLY A 1028 0.38 -16.86 47.79
N ASP A 1029 1.07 -15.92 48.44
CA ASP A 1029 2.17 -16.15 49.39
C ASP A 1029 3.25 -17.22 49.11
N GLY A 1030 4.48 -16.76 48.79
CA GLY A 1030 5.61 -17.00 49.70
C GLY A 1030 6.70 -18.04 49.35
N SER A 1031 7.94 -17.56 49.45
CA SER A 1031 9.22 -18.29 49.70
C SER A 1031 10.04 -18.83 48.51
N ASP A 1032 11.31 -19.13 48.82
CA ASP A 1032 12.47 -19.17 47.91
C ASP A 1032 12.65 -20.45 47.07
N SER A 1033 13.62 -20.34 46.14
CA SER A 1033 14.48 -21.37 45.52
C SER A 1033 14.13 -21.94 44.13
N ASP A 1034 15.22 -22.20 43.40
CA ASP A 1034 15.37 -23.00 42.19
C ASP A 1034 14.61 -22.56 40.91
N LEU A 1035 15.00 -21.40 40.39
CA LEU A 1035 14.92 -21.09 38.95
C LEU A 1035 16.12 -21.69 38.21
N ASP A 1036 15.96 -22.87 37.60
CA ASP A 1036 16.87 -23.34 36.55
C ASP A 1036 16.15 -24.26 35.54
N GLY A 1037 15.98 -23.79 34.30
CA GLY A 1037 15.53 -24.58 33.15
C GLY A 1037 14.03 -24.81 32.97
N LEU A 1038 13.33 -23.88 32.29
CA LEU A 1038 12.21 -24.16 31.35
C LEU A 1038 11.83 -22.93 30.50
N GLU A 1039 12.73 -22.50 29.61
CA GLU A 1039 12.35 -21.86 28.34
C GLU A 1039 12.59 -22.88 27.23
N ARG A 1040 11.53 -23.45 26.67
CA ARG A 1040 11.51 -24.26 25.44
C ARG A 1040 10.09 -24.47 24.93
#